data_AF-A0A413EVG0-F1
#
_entry.id   AF-A0A413EVG0-F1
#
_cell.length_a   1.000
_cell.length_b   1.000
_cell.length_c   1.000
_cell.angle_alpha   90.00
_cell.angle_beta   90.00
_cell.angle_gamma   90.00
#
_symmetry.space_group_name_H-M   'P 1'
#
loop_
_entity.id
_entity.type
_entity.pdbx_description
1 polymer ?
#
loop_
_entity_poly.entity_id
_entity_poly.type
_entity_poly.pdbx_seq_one_letter_code
_entity_poly.pdbx_strand_id
1 'polypeptide(L)'
;MASYLLHAVEIPTKNNVGPSFMTDTIGRIDAPFHMPQLQRPQFPDRKMVVKMKKRGLSTSDIQNVIDKLADDGGGTVVIPCGKWKTGRIILKSNINLEIQEGAELEFSGFIKDYLPVIFTRDEGIEIYSLGAFIYACDAENVAITGKGRIIGPSTDCEIFRINKEKALHIEKVVGDKLLAERIYDGIKNAEVFLPKTIAPINCKNVLIEGVTLDQGLYWNIVPQYCENVIIRGVTVTSFGHGRTDGIDVESSRNVLIEYCSLDCSDDCYTIKSGRGEDGVKIGQPSENIVIRYSIANRGAGGIVCGTETAGGIRNVYMHDCVFDGTDQAFRFKTLRPRGGGAEQIYIERVRARLNGAAFYCNMLGSIKWGGDLAKRFPARKIDEFTPDFRAIKINDVIIEDCCNLIDVDALPERPLANVYISGITANCKNFGKMRDVSSFTIKNARITTVDPVLTVDGCNGVILLDVKNMDSNKPIQINYEGEKQDSVLMQDYPLTYHSIKPGQLWLDTNGNPIQAHGFQMFEKEGTYYWYGENKEYTTLGSNVWTYGIRCYRSRDFYNWEDCGLIIKPDTVNPLSPLHYSQTLDRPHIIYNEKTGKYVCWIKSMDTDGYFVILQADDFLGPYEYVRSLKPGGYGVGDFDMYADPETGKGYVWFERPHWEMICAQLTDDFLNITSGYSKHFVGLRPPFTREAPTHFMHEGKHYLFTSGTTGYVPNKSLVTSFDDFHGEYVDLGNPHPADKYESSFFSQITDVIKIPGKNLYVALADRWLPELTDTDIPIRTAKNKEKHYVNHQPFPKDFSEPKTRDKRNLRRTKWDVTFNATYVFLPITFKDGVPQIEWLDEWKIEDYEN
;
A
#
# COMPACT_ATOMS: atom_id res chain seq x y z
N MET A 1 32.88 9.89 -18.95
CA MET A 1 31.57 9.90 -19.64
C MET A 1 31.31 8.52 -20.22
N ALA A 2 30.76 7.62 -19.41
CA ALA A 2 30.21 6.35 -19.87
C ALA A 2 28.69 6.50 -19.85
N SER A 3 28.07 6.34 -21.01
CA SER A 3 26.63 6.44 -21.21
C SER A 3 25.91 5.35 -20.43
N TYR A 4 25.19 5.74 -19.38
CA TYR A 4 24.06 4.94 -18.89
C TYR A 4 22.94 5.03 -19.93
N LEU A 5 23.06 4.25 -20.99
CA LEU A 5 21.90 3.83 -21.78
C LEU A 5 21.10 2.88 -20.87
N LEU A 6 20.28 3.47 -19.99
CA LEU A 6 19.07 2.80 -19.52
C LEU A 6 18.36 2.33 -20.79
N HIS A 7 18.18 1.02 -20.96
CA HIS A 7 17.25 0.51 -21.96
C HIS A 7 15.95 1.28 -21.79
N ALA A 8 15.59 2.13 -22.76
CA ALA A 8 14.33 2.86 -22.71
C ALA A 8 13.23 1.81 -22.62
N VAL A 9 12.53 1.76 -21.50
CA VAL A 9 11.40 0.84 -21.31
C VAL A 9 10.39 1.16 -22.41
N GLU A 10 10.08 0.17 -23.24
CA GLU A 10 9.16 0.36 -24.35
C GLU A 10 7.73 0.47 -23.80
N ILE A 11 7.13 1.65 -23.93
CA ILE A 11 5.74 1.93 -23.51
C ILE A 11 4.84 1.74 -24.74
N PRO A 12 3.77 0.92 -24.64
CA PRO A 12 2.97 0.54 -25.80
C PRO A 12 2.28 1.73 -26.47
N THR A 13 1.95 1.52 -27.74
CA THR A 13 1.03 2.36 -28.52
C THR A 13 -0.26 1.60 -28.79
N LYS A 14 -1.29 2.29 -29.30
CA LYS A 14 -2.56 1.65 -29.67
C LYS A 14 -2.40 0.51 -30.69
N ASN A 15 -1.28 0.46 -31.41
CA ASN A 15 -0.95 -0.60 -32.36
C ASN A 15 -0.27 -1.82 -31.69
N ASN A 16 -0.26 -1.89 -30.36
CA ASN A 16 0.33 -2.99 -29.59
C ASN A 16 -0.67 -3.66 -28.64
N VAL A 17 -1.88 -3.11 -28.48
CA VAL A 17 -2.84 -3.49 -27.44
C VAL A 17 -4.25 -3.63 -27.99
N GLY A 18 -5.13 -4.30 -27.23
CA GLY A 18 -6.53 -4.50 -27.57
C GLY A 18 -6.82 -5.81 -28.32
N PRO A 19 -8.09 -6.05 -28.72
CA PRO A 19 -8.57 -7.37 -29.14
C PRO A 19 -7.83 -7.96 -30.34
N SER A 20 -7.34 -7.15 -31.27
CA SER A 20 -6.62 -7.60 -32.47
C SER A 20 -5.25 -8.19 -32.17
N PHE A 21 -4.69 -7.95 -30.98
CA PHE A 21 -3.38 -8.46 -30.56
C PHE A 21 -3.49 -9.62 -29.56
N MET A 22 -4.71 -10.07 -29.27
CA MET A 22 -4.94 -11.19 -28.38
C MET A 22 -4.29 -12.46 -28.95
N THR A 23 -3.44 -13.10 -28.15
CA THR A 23 -2.85 -14.40 -28.48
C THR A 23 -3.80 -15.53 -28.12
N ASP A 24 -3.69 -16.74 -28.70
CA ASP A 24 -4.63 -17.83 -28.40
C ASP A 24 -4.54 -18.36 -26.95
N THR A 25 -3.34 -18.30 -26.37
CA THR A 25 -3.07 -18.80 -25.01
C THR A 25 -3.13 -17.66 -23.99
N ILE A 26 -3.34 -18.01 -22.72
CA ILE A 26 -3.15 -17.08 -21.62
C ILE A 26 -1.67 -17.17 -21.24
N GLY A 27 -0.91 -16.12 -21.52
CA GLY A 27 0.49 -16.03 -21.09
C GLY A 27 0.60 -16.00 -19.57
N ARG A 28 1.79 -16.31 -19.04
CA ARG A 28 2.09 -16.25 -17.60
C ARG A 28 1.64 -14.92 -17.00
N ILE A 29 1.03 -14.97 -15.83
CA ILE A 29 0.53 -13.81 -15.09
C ILE A 29 1.57 -13.48 -14.01
N ASP A 30 2.39 -12.47 -14.25
CA ASP A 30 3.35 -11.97 -13.27
C ASP A 30 2.79 -10.67 -12.67
N ALA A 31 2.91 -10.52 -11.34
CA ALA A 31 2.41 -9.37 -10.61
C ALA A 31 3.32 -9.07 -9.40
N PRO A 32 3.34 -7.84 -8.88
CA PRO A 32 4.11 -7.46 -7.68
C PRO A 32 3.54 -8.03 -6.37
N PHE A 33 2.51 -8.87 -6.45
CA PHE A 33 1.86 -9.58 -5.36
C PHE A 33 1.56 -11.02 -5.79
N HIS A 34 1.20 -11.88 -4.83
CA HIS A 34 0.81 -13.25 -5.16
C HIS A 34 -0.44 -13.28 -6.04
N MET A 35 -0.27 -13.72 -7.29
CA MET A 35 -1.34 -13.89 -8.27
C MET A 35 -1.33 -15.34 -8.79
N PRO A 36 -2.42 -16.11 -8.62
CA PRO A 36 -2.48 -17.46 -9.17
C PRO A 36 -2.49 -17.42 -10.70
N GLN A 37 -1.92 -18.45 -11.32
CA GLN A 37 -2.05 -18.64 -12.76
C GLN A 37 -3.47 -19.11 -13.08
N LEU A 38 -4.23 -18.30 -13.80
CA LEU A 38 -5.61 -18.60 -14.16
C LEU A 38 -5.68 -19.47 -15.42
N GLN A 39 -6.67 -20.36 -15.46
CA GLN A 39 -6.93 -21.25 -16.60
C GLN A 39 -8.37 -21.09 -17.06
N ARG A 40 -8.60 -21.30 -18.36
CA ARG A 40 -9.96 -21.34 -18.91
C ARG A 40 -10.76 -22.47 -18.25
N PRO A 41 -12.04 -22.24 -17.90
CA PRO A 41 -12.92 -23.32 -17.48
C PRO A 41 -13.01 -24.38 -18.58
N GLN A 42 -13.04 -25.64 -18.16
CA GLN A 42 -13.15 -26.79 -19.07
C GLN A 42 -14.61 -27.21 -19.18
N PHE A 43 -15.03 -27.53 -20.39
CA PHE A 43 -16.40 -27.93 -20.68
C PHE A 43 -16.42 -29.33 -21.31
N PRO A 44 -17.43 -30.16 -21.02
CA PRO A 44 -17.66 -31.39 -21.77
C PRO A 44 -17.77 -31.12 -23.28
N ASP A 45 -17.27 -32.04 -24.11
CA ASP A 45 -17.38 -31.98 -25.57
C ASP A 45 -18.81 -32.32 -26.04
N ARG A 46 -19.75 -31.46 -25.64
CA ARG A 46 -21.17 -31.52 -25.97
C ARG A 46 -21.58 -30.15 -26.45
N LYS A 47 -22.09 -30.07 -27.68
CA LYS A 47 -22.54 -28.82 -28.29
C LYS A 47 -24.00 -28.92 -28.71
N MET A 48 -24.78 -27.89 -28.41
CA MET A 48 -26.15 -27.77 -28.89
C MET A 48 -26.37 -26.41 -29.55
N VAL A 49 -26.73 -26.44 -30.83
CA VAL A 49 -27.06 -25.25 -31.62
C VAL A 49 -28.52 -24.84 -31.36
N VAL A 50 -28.73 -23.60 -30.95
CA VAL A 50 -30.07 -23.04 -30.75
C VAL A 50 -30.78 -22.89 -32.09
N LYS A 51 -32.05 -23.28 -32.14
CA LYS A 51 -32.90 -23.14 -33.32
C LYS A 51 -34.06 -22.21 -33.02
N MET A 52 -34.19 -21.13 -33.80
CA MET A 52 -35.30 -20.20 -33.70
C MET A 52 -36.60 -20.89 -34.15
N LYS A 53 -37.57 -21.05 -33.25
CA LYS A 53 -38.83 -21.76 -33.58
C LYS A 53 -39.84 -20.87 -34.28
N LYS A 54 -39.87 -19.58 -33.96
CA LYS A 54 -40.79 -18.59 -34.55
C LYS A 54 -40.17 -17.20 -34.56
N ARG A 55 -40.64 -16.33 -35.45
CA ARG A 55 -40.29 -14.92 -35.46
C ARG A 55 -40.78 -14.27 -34.16
N GLY A 56 -39.88 -13.64 -33.39
CA GLY A 56 -40.19 -13.02 -32.10
C GLY A 56 -39.05 -13.17 -31.09
N LEU A 57 -39.39 -13.14 -29.79
CA LEU A 57 -38.42 -13.41 -28.72
C LEU A 57 -38.00 -14.88 -28.74
N SER A 58 -36.69 -15.10 -28.77
CA SER A 58 -36.01 -16.40 -28.73
C SER A 58 -35.58 -16.78 -27.31
N THR A 59 -36.02 -16.05 -26.28
CA THR A 59 -35.62 -16.27 -24.87
C THR A 59 -35.81 -17.72 -24.45
N SER A 60 -37.00 -18.28 -24.70
CA SER A 60 -37.29 -19.68 -24.37
C SER A 60 -36.50 -20.66 -25.23
N ASP A 61 -36.22 -20.33 -26.49
CA ASP A 61 -35.45 -21.20 -27.37
C ASP A 61 -34.00 -21.34 -26.87
N ILE A 62 -33.41 -20.24 -26.40
CA ILE A 62 -32.08 -20.20 -25.81
C ILE A 62 -32.08 -20.89 -24.43
N GLN A 63 -33.00 -20.50 -23.53
CA GLN A 63 -33.01 -20.99 -22.16
C GLN A 63 -33.25 -22.51 -22.08
N ASN A 64 -34.12 -23.07 -22.93
CA ASN A 64 -34.34 -24.53 -22.98
C ASN A 64 -33.07 -25.31 -23.34
N VAL A 65 -32.20 -24.76 -24.19
CA VAL A 65 -30.95 -25.42 -24.58
C VAL A 65 -29.91 -25.32 -23.45
N ILE A 66 -29.83 -24.17 -22.77
CA ILE A 66 -29.01 -24.00 -21.57
C ILE A 66 -29.42 -25.01 -20.50
N ASP A 67 -30.72 -25.06 -20.18
CA ASP A 67 -31.27 -25.92 -19.14
C ASP A 67 -30.99 -27.39 -19.45
N LYS A 68 -31.25 -27.81 -20.69
CA LYS A 68 -30.97 -29.17 -21.13
C LYS A 68 -29.48 -29.54 -21.03
N LEU A 69 -28.58 -28.68 -21.50
CA LEU A 69 -27.15 -28.97 -21.41
C LEU A 69 -26.67 -29.02 -19.96
N ALA A 70 -27.20 -28.15 -19.10
CA ALA A 70 -26.86 -28.13 -17.68
C ALA A 70 -27.32 -29.42 -16.99
N ASP A 71 -28.55 -29.87 -17.26
CA ASP A 71 -29.09 -31.14 -16.76
C ASP A 71 -28.28 -32.34 -17.26
N ASP A 72 -27.77 -32.28 -18.49
CA ASP A 72 -26.89 -33.29 -19.06
C ASP A 72 -25.45 -33.19 -18.49
N GLY A 73 -25.12 -32.21 -17.64
CA GLY A 73 -23.82 -32.05 -16.95
C GLY A 73 -22.86 -31.02 -17.58
N GLY A 74 -23.34 -30.14 -18.45
CA GLY A 74 -22.58 -29.04 -19.04
C GLY A 74 -22.21 -29.19 -20.51
N GLY A 75 -21.76 -28.10 -21.14
CA GLY A 75 -21.37 -28.09 -22.55
C GLY A 75 -21.46 -26.70 -23.17
N THR A 76 -21.45 -26.64 -24.49
CA THR A 76 -21.52 -25.40 -25.26
C THR A 76 -22.88 -25.20 -25.91
N VAL A 77 -23.55 -24.10 -25.55
CA VAL A 77 -24.76 -23.59 -26.22
C VAL A 77 -24.30 -22.68 -27.34
N VAL A 78 -24.64 -23.02 -28.59
CA VAL A 78 -24.19 -22.27 -29.77
C VAL A 78 -25.33 -21.39 -30.29
N ILE A 79 -25.13 -20.08 -30.31
CA ILE A 79 -25.97 -19.10 -31.01
C ILE A 79 -25.37 -18.87 -32.40
N PRO A 80 -25.95 -19.41 -33.47
CA PRO A 80 -25.39 -19.26 -34.80
C PRO A 80 -25.68 -17.88 -35.39
N CYS A 81 -24.98 -17.55 -36.48
CA CYS A 81 -25.17 -16.31 -37.25
C CYS A 81 -26.66 -15.97 -37.48
N GLY A 82 -27.03 -14.71 -37.27
CA GLY A 82 -28.41 -14.23 -37.36
C GLY A 82 -28.78 -13.24 -36.27
N LYS A 83 -29.99 -12.67 -36.36
CA LYS A 83 -30.52 -11.71 -35.37
C LYS A 83 -31.47 -12.39 -34.41
N TRP A 84 -31.19 -12.32 -33.12
CA TRP A 84 -31.87 -13.05 -32.05
C TRP A 84 -32.41 -12.07 -31.03
N LYS A 85 -33.71 -11.78 -31.08
CA LYS A 85 -34.34 -10.96 -30.04
C LYS A 85 -34.54 -11.79 -28.78
N THR A 86 -34.19 -11.27 -27.61
CA THR A 86 -34.31 -12.02 -26.36
C THR A 86 -34.60 -11.12 -25.15
N GLY A 87 -35.18 -11.70 -24.10
CA GLY A 87 -35.17 -11.16 -22.75
C GLY A 87 -33.95 -11.67 -21.99
N ARG A 88 -34.03 -11.70 -20.64
CA ARG A 88 -32.93 -12.24 -19.81
C ARG A 88 -32.55 -13.67 -20.19
N ILE A 89 -31.25 -13.93 -20.27
CA ILE A 89 -30.65 -15.26 -20.37
C ILE A 89 -30.01 -15.60 -19.02
N ILE A 90 -30.31 -16.78 -18.47
CA ILE A 90 -29.74 -17.26 -17.21
C ILE A 90 -28.82 -18.45 -17.48
N LEU A 91 -27.52 -18.27 -17.27
CA LEU A 91 -26.51 -19.32 -17.35
C LEU A 91 -26.49 -20.16 -16.07
N LYS A 92 -26.06 -21.41 -16.22
CA LYS A 92 -25.91 -22.40 -15.15
C LYS A 92 -24.46 -22.90 -15.12
N SER A 93 -24.10 -23.65 -14.07
CA SER A 93 -22.77 -24.26 -13.97
C SER A 93 -22.44 -25.14 -15.18
N ASN A 94 -21.16 -25.12 -15.57
CA ASN A 94 -20.60 -25.88 -16.69
C ASN A 94 -21.20 -25.53 -18.07
N ILE A 95 -21.67 -24.29 -18.26
CA ILE A 95 -22.20 -23.81 -19.54
C ILE A 95 -21.26 -22.80 -20.18
N ASN A 96 -20.92 -23.04 -21.44
CA ASN A 96 -20.36 -22.04 -22.34
C ASN A 96 -21.44 -21.56 -23.32
N LEU A 97 -21.78 -20.27 -23.30
CA LEU A 97 -22.61 -19.63 -24.32
C LEU A 97 -21.69 -19.09 -25.43
N GLU A 98 -21.60 -19.83 -26.54
CA GLU A 98 -20.84 -19.46 -27.74
C GLU A 98 -21.72 -18.62 -28.68
N ILE A 99 -21.44 -17.32 -28.78
CA ILE A 99 -22.10 -16.38 -29.67
C ILE A 99 -21.24 -16.23 -30.93
N GLN A 100 -21.61 -16.93 -32.00
CA GLN A 100 -20.78 -17.04 -33.18
C GLN A 100 -20.62 -15.71 -33.93
N GLU A 101 -19.57 -15.63 -34.74
CA GLU A 101 -19.38 -14.51 -35.66
C GLU A 101 -20.62 -14.31 -36.54
N GLY A 102 -21.08 -13.07 -36.67
CA GLY A 102 -22.31 -12.72 -37.37
C GLY A 102 -23.61 -12.95 -36.59
N ALA A 103 -23.57 -13.46 -35.37
CA ALA A 103 -24.74 -13.50 -34.48
C ALA A 103 -24.92 -12.15 -33.75
N GLU A 104 -26.16 -11.69 -33.66
CA GLU A 104 -26.57 -10.48 -32.93
C GLU A 104 -27.67 -10.84 -31.93
N LEU A 105 -27.34 -10.82 -30.63
CA LEU A 105 -28.32 -10.94 -29.54
C LEU A 105 -28.87 -9.56 -29.20
N GLU A 106 -30.11 -9.27 -29.60
CA GLU A 106 -30.79 -7.99 -29.35
C GLU A 106 -31.70 -8.11 -28.12
N PHE A 107 -31.35 -7.43 -27.03
CA PHE A 107 -32.07 -7.51 -25.76
C PHE A 107 -33.30 -6.59 -25.72
N SER A 108 -34.38 -7.10 -25.13
CA SER A 108 -35.63 -6.37 -24.94
C SER A 108 -35.48 -5.20 -23.97
N GLY A 109 -36.24 -4.12 -24.20
CA GLY A 109 -36.33 -2.97 -23.30
C GLY A 109 -37.57 -2.97 -22.40
N PHE A 110 -38.32 -4.07 -22.33
CA PHE A 110 -39.57 -4.19 -21.55
C PHE A 110 -39.34 -4.90 -20.22
N ILE A 111 -39.92 -4.38 -19.13
CA ILE A 111 -39.72 -4.90 -17.75
C ILE A 111 -40.14 -6.37 -17.65
N LYS A 112 -41.27 -6.73 -18.27
CA LYS A 112 -41.83 -8.09 -18.23
C LYS A 112 -40.85 -9.19 -18.68
N ASP A 113 -39.89 -8.85 -19.55
CA ASP A 113 -38.92 -9.81 -20.11
C ASP A 113 -37.72 -10.05 -19.16
N TYR A 114 -37.74 -9.39 -18.00
CA TYR A 114 -36.79 -9.49 -16.89
C TYR A 114 -37.48 -9.86 -15.57
N LEU A 115 -38.72 -10.35 -15.62
CA LEU A 115 -39.42 -10.87 -14.46
C LEU A 115 -39.38 -12.40 -14.43
N PRO A 116 -39.33 -13.04 -13.24
CA PRO A 116 -39.29 -12.42 -11.91
C PRO A 116 -37.96 -11.68 -11.62
N VAL A 117 -37.98 -10.78 -10.64
CA VAL A 117 -36.76 -10.12 -10.15
C VAL A 117 -35.80 -11.15 -9.58
N ILE A 118 -34.51 -10.82 -9.65
CA ILE A 118 -33.40 -11.66 -9.20
C ILE A 118 -32.49 -10.87 -8.27
N PHE A 119 -31.72 -11.59 -7.46
CA PHE A 119 -30.67 -11.00 -6.66
C PHE A 119 -29.64 -10.30 -7.54
N THR A 120 -29.29 -9.07 -7.19
CA THR A 120 -28.24 -8.30 -7.84
C THR A 120 -27.71 -7.24 -6.87
N ARG A 121 -26.60 -6.61 -7.25
CA ARG A 121 -26.07 -5.44 -6.55
C ARG A 121 -26.06 -4.24 -7.49
N ASP A 122 -26.63 -3.12 -7.06
CA ASP A 122 -26.71 -1.88 -7.84
C ASP A 122 -25.97 -0.77 -7.09
N GLU A 123 -25.04 -0.07 -7.74
CA GLU A 123 -24.13 0.91 -7.12
C GLU A 123 -23.60 0.49 -5.73
N GLY A 124 -23.23 -0.79 -5.56
CA GLY A 124 -22.67 -1.32 -4.32
C GLY A 124 -23.66 -1.72 -3.22
N ILE A 125 -24.97 -1.75 -3.48
CA ILE A 125 -26.01 -2.16 -2.51
C ILE A 125 -26.81 -3.37 -3.04
N GLU A 126 -26.98 -4.38 -2.20
CA GLU A 126 -27.73 -5.60 -2.54
C GLU A 126 -29.25 -5.36 -2.59
N ILE A 127 -29.89 -5.81 -3.67
CA ILE A 127 -31.33 -5.68 -3.94
C ILE A 127 -31.87 -6.87 -4.77
N TYR A 128 -33.19 -6.95 -4.92
CA TYR A 128 -33.85 -7.77 -5.94
C TYR A 128 -34.45 -6.87 -7.03
N SER A 129 -33.94 -6.96 -8.27
CA SER A 129 -34.47 -6.18 -9.40
C SER A 129 -34.23 -6.87 -10.75
N LEU A 130 -34.10 -6.10 -11.84
CA LEU A 130 -33.96 -6.62 -13.21
C LEU A 130 -32.59 -7.27 -13.49
N GLY A 131 -31.61 -7.11 -12.61
CA GLY A 131 -30.34 -7.85 -12.64
C GLY A 131 -29.46 -7.59 -13.86
N ALA A 132 -29.50 -8.48 -14.85
CA ALA A 132 -28.70 -8.39 -16.08
C ALA A 132 -29.40 -8.97 -17.30
N PHE A 133 -28.89 -8.64 -18.49
CA PHE A 133 -29.24 -9.25 -19.78
C PHE A 133 -28.76 -10.69 -19.84
N ILE A 134 -27.48 -10.94 -19.56
CA ILE A 134 -26.92 -12.29 -19.35
C ILE A 134 -26.50 -12.41 -17.89
N TYR A 135 -27.10 -13.35 -17.19
CA TYR A 135 -26.99 -13.49 -15.74
C TYR A 135 -26.49 -14.89 -15.35
N ALA A 136 -25.67 -14.98 -14.31
CA ALA A 136 -25.35 -16.23 -13.63
C ALA A 136 -25.27 -15.95 -12.12
N CYS A 137 -25.79 -16.86 -11.29
CA CYS A 137 -25.69 -16.75 -9.83
C CYS A 137 -25.37 -18.11 -9.24
N ASP A 138 -24.46 -18.16 -8.26
CA ASP A 138 -24.09 -19.38 -7.54
C ASP A 138 -23.66 -20.52 -8.49
N ALA A 139 -22.86 -20.18 -9.52
CA ALA A 139 -22.48 -21.10 -10.59
C ALA A 139 -20.96 -21.29 -10.69
N GLU A 140 -20.54 -22.46 -11.16
CA GLU A 140 -19.12 -22.78 -11.40
C GLU A 140 -18.89 -23.16 -12.86
N ASN A 141 -17.76 -22.76 -13.43
CA ASN A 141 -17.38 -22.98 -14.83
C ASN A 141 -18.43 -22.38 -15.78
N VAL A 142 -18.46 -21.06 -15.86
CA VAL A 142 -19.38 -20.32 -16.73
C VAL A 142 -18.58 -19.57 -17.78
N ALA A 143 -18.96 -19.71 -19.05
CA ALA A 143 -18.32 -18.97 -20.13
C ALA A 143 -19.30 -18.28 -21.08
N ILE A 144 -18.89 -17.14 -21.60
CA ILE A 144 -19.48 -16.45 -22.75
C ILE A 144 -18.35 -16.25 -23.75
N THR A 145 -18.43 -16.87 -24.91
CA THR A 145 -17.33 -16.90 -25.90
C THR A 145 -17.83 -16.58 -27.29
N GLY A 146 -16.90 -16.30 -28.22
CA GLY A 146 -17.19 -16.12 -29.64
C GLY A 146 -16.90 -14.70 -30.12
N LYS A 147 -17.43 -14.34 -31.29
CA LYS A 147 -17.19 -13.05 -31.97
C LYS A 147 -18.49 -12.32 -32.32
N GLY A 148 -19.61 -12.80 -31.80
CA GLY A 148 -20.91 -12.17 -32.02
C GLY A 148 -21.12 -10.93 -31.16
N ARG A 149 -22.24 -10.27 -31.39
CA ARG A 149 -22.61 -8.99 -30.78
C ARG A 149 -23.73 -9.18 -29.78
N ILE A 150 -23.59 -8.56 -28.62
CA ILE A 150 -24.59 -8.43 -27.55
C ILE A 150 -25.06 -6.99 -27.57
N ILE A 151 -26.32 -6.77 -27.92
CA ILE A 151 -26.86 -5.43 -28.22
C ILE A 151 -27.95 -5.09 -27.21
N GLY A 152 -27.74 -4.04 -26.42
CA GLY A 152 -28.76 -3.50 -25.54
C GLY A 152 -29.86 -2.73 -26.29
N PRO A 153 -31.02 -2.50 -25.64
CA PRO A 153 -32.09 -1.72 -26.22
C PRO A 153 -31.75 -0.21 -26.27
N SER A 154 -32.55 0.54 -27.02
CA SER A 154 -32.49 2.00 -27.08
C SER A 154 -32.80 2.66 -25.72
N THR A 155 -32.23 3.83 -25.45
CA THR A 155 -32.47 4.58 -24.19
C THR A 155 -33.86 5.23 -24.08
N ASP A 156 -34.73 5.05 -25.06
CA ASP A 156 -36.16 5.43 -25.00
C ASP A 156 -37.06 4.27 -24.53
N CYS A 157 -36.48 3.10 -24.24
CA CYS A 157 -37.23 1.94 -23.77
C CYS A 157 -37.88 2.12 -22.39
N GLU A 158 -38.84 1.23 -22.08
CA GLU A 158 -39.61 1.24 -20.84
C GLU A 158 -38.72 1.23 -19.58
N ILE A 159 -37.75 0.31 -19.53
CA ILE A 159 -36.85 0.13 -18.38
C ILE A 159 -36.06 1.42 -18.11
N PHE A 160 -35.49 2.05 -19.14
CA PHE A 160 -34.66 3.24 -18.98
C PHE A 160 -35.48 4.47 -18.59
N ARG A 161 -36.69 4.61 -19.15
CA ARG A 161 -37.60 5.71 -18.80
C ARG A 161 -38.04 5.65 -17.35
N ILE A 162 -38.42 4.48 -16.83
CA ILE A 162 -38.86 4.32 -15.44
C ILE A 162 -37.70 4.58 -14.46
N ASN A 163 -36.49 4.08 -14.75
CA ASN A 163 -35.32 4.34 -13.93
C ASN A 163 -34.99 5.85 -13.82
N LYS A 164 -35.05 6.57 -14.95
CA LYS A 164 -34.74 8.01 -15.05
C LYS A 164 -35.58 8.91 -14.15
N GLU A 165 -36.81 8.54 -13.83
CA GLU A 165 -37.71 9.43 -13.09
C GLU A 165 -37.44 9.45 -11.58
N LYS A 166 -36.81 8.41 -10.98
CA LYS A 166 -36.73 8.29 -9.50
C LYS A 166 -35.51 7.58 -8.89
N ALA A 167 -34.64 6.90 -9.65
CA ALA A 167 -33.63 5.96 -9.11
C ALA A 167 -32.15 6.44 -9.16
N LEU A 168 -31.88 7.75 -9.10
CA LEU A 168 -30.50 8.28 -9.14
C LEU A 168 -29.76 8.24 -7.79
N HIS A 169 -30.42 7.82 -6.70
CA HIS A 169 -29.84 7.74 -5.36
C HIS A 169 -30.31 6.46 -4.66
N ILE A 170 -29.64 5.34 -4.90
CA ILE A 170 -30.08 4.04 -4.37
C ILE A 170 -30.29 4.03 -2.84
N GLU A 171 -29.41 4.68 -2.06
CA GLU A 171 -29.55 4.78 -0.60
C GLU A 171 -30.88 5.44 -0.18
N LYS A 172 -31.39 6.41 -0.94
CA LYS A 172 -32.69 7.05 -0.67
C LYS A 172 -33.88 6.16 -1.03
N VAL A 173 -33.70 5.29 -2.02
CA VAL A 173 -34.73 4.35 -2.50
C VAL A 173 -34.82 3.11 -1.60
N VAL A 174 -33.67 2.63 -1.14
CA VAL A 174 -33.55 1.48 -0.25
C VAL A 174 -33.86 1.86 1.20
N GLY A 175 -33.31 2.97 1.68
CA GLY A 175 -33.41 3.37 3.09
C GLY A 175 -32.87 2.27 4.02
N ASP A 176 -33.52 2.10 5.17
CA ASP A 176 -33.10 1.13 6.20
C ASP A 176 -33.69 -0.28 6.00
N LYS A 177 -34.29 -0.56 4.82
CA LYS A 177 -34.95 -1.84 4.54
C LYS A 177 -33.96 -3.00 4.54
N LEU A 178 -34.40 -4.15 5.05
CA LEU A 178 -33.64 -5.41 4.95
C LEU A 178 -33.67 -5.94 3.50
N LEU A 179 -32.65 -6.71 3.10
CA LEU A 179 -32.54 -7.25 1.74
C LEU A 179 -33.82 -7.95 1.25
N ALA A 180 -34.49 -8.72 2.12
CA ALA A 180 -35.73 -9.43 1.80
C ALA A 180 -36.90 -8.50 1.39
N GLU A 181 -36.82 -7.21 1.72
CA GLU A 181 -37.84 -6.19 1.43
C GLU A 181 -37.45 -5.29 0.25
N ARG A 182 -36.20 -5.40 -0.25
CA ARG A 182 -35.64 -4.58 -1.33
C ARG A 182 -36.04 -5.12 -2.71
N ILE A 183 -37.33 -5.20 -2.97
CA ILE A 183 -37.90 -5.78 -4.20
C ILE A 183 -38.32 -4.66 -5.16
N TYR A 184 -37.69 -4.56 -6.33
CA TYR A 184 -37.93 -3.50 -7.31
C TYR A 184 -38.26 -4.10 -8.68
N ASP A 185 -39.55 -4.40 -8.87
CA ASP A 185 -40.07 -5.15 -10.01
C ASP A 185 -40.83 -4.30 -11.04
N GLY A 186 -41.00 -3.00 -10.79
CA GLY A 186 -41.78 -2.09 -11.63
C GLY A 186 -43.29 -2.34 -11.61
N ILE A 187 -43.79 -3.26 -10.77
CA ILE A 187 -45.21 -3.62 -10.63
C ILE A 187 -45.71 -3.25 -9.24
N LYS A 188 -45.11 -3.84 -8.19
CA LYS A 188 -45.46 -3.58 -6.79
C LYS A 188 -44.83 -2.29 -6.29
N ASN A 189 -43.59 -2.05 -6.70
CA ASN A 189 -42.90 -0.78 -6.52
C ASN A 189 -42.76 -0.11 -7.89
N ALA A 190 -42.89 1.21 -7.93
CA ALA A 190 -42.82 1.95 -9.20
C ALA A 190 -41.39 1.99 -9.75
N GLU A 191 -40.39 1.71 -8.91
CA GLU A 191 -38.97 1.78 -9.24
C GLU A 191 -38.44 0.48 -9.87
N VAL A 192 -37.52 0.65 -10.82
CA VAL A 192 -36.65 -0.42 -11.36
C VAL A 192 -35.21 0.07 -11.45
N PHE A 193 -34.28 -0.86 -11.26
CA PHE A 193 -32.85 -0.64 -11.48
C PHE A 193 -32.44 -1.21 -12.84
N LEU A 194 -31.47 -0.55 -13.49
CA LEU A 194 -31.10 -0.91 -14.85
C LEU A 194 -30.39 -2.27 -14.86
N PRO A 195 -30.75 -3.17 -15.78
CA PRO A 195 -30.02 -4.41 -15.96
C PRO A 195 -28.62 -4.13 -16.53
N LYS A 196 -27.62 -4.81 -15.97
CA LYS A 196 -26.26 -4.86 -16.49
C LYS A 196 -26.22 -5.68 -17.79
N THR A 197 -25.19 -5.54 -18.63
CA THR A 197 -25.10 -6.37 -19.85
C THR A 197 -24.74 -7.82 -19.50
N ILE A 198 -23.70 -8.04 -18.71
CA ILE A 198 -23.25 -9.36 -18.24
C ILE A 198 -22.94 -9.25 -16.75
N ALA A 199 -23.60 -10.07 -15.91
CA ALA A 199 -23.33 -10.10 -14.48
C ALA A 199 -23.32 -11.54 -13.93
N PRO A 200 -22.12 -12.15 -13.81
CA PRO A 200 -21.93 -13.31 -12.96
C PRO A 200 -21.85 -12.85 -11.50
N ILE A 201 -22.62 -13.49 -10.63
CA ILE A 201 -22.71 -13.18 -9.20
C ILE A 201 -22.39 -14.44 -8.40
N ASN A 202 -21.48 -14.34 -7.43
CA ASN A 202 -21.03 -15.45 -6.60
C ASN A 202 -20.63 -16.69 -7.45
N CYS A 203 -19.91 -16.45 -8.54
CA CYS A 203 -19.50 -17.49 -9.48
C CYS A 203 -18.01 -17.82 -9.36
N LYS A 204 -17.64 -19.05 -9.73
CA LYS A 204 -16.25 -19.51 -9.75
C LYS A 204 -15.83 -20.00 -11.13
N ASN A 205 -14.61 -19.68 -11.55
CA ASN A 205 -14.05 -20.02 -12.86
C ASN A 205 -14.92 -19.45 -14.00
N VAL A 206 -14.85 -18.13 -14.18
CA VAL A 206 -15.65 -17.38 -15.15
C VAL A 206 -14.78 -16.98 -16.35
N LEU A 207 -15.29 -17.17 -17.57
CA LEU A 207 -14.64 -16.72 -18.80
C LEU A 207 -15.58 -15.85 -19.65
N ILE A 208 -15.14 -14.65 -20.01
CA ILE A 208 -15.82 -13.81 -21.00
C ILE A 208 -14.79 -13.46 -22.08
N GLU A 209 -14.98 -13.98 -23.30
CA GLU A 209 -13.94 -13.95 -24.34
C GLU A 209 -14.48 -13.58 -25.73
N GLY A 210 -13.85 -12.57 -26.35
CA GLY A 210 -13.98 -12.24 -27.79
C GLY A 210 -15.26 -11.51 -28.22
N VAL A 211 -16.31 -11.52 -27.40
CA VAL A 211 -17.60 -10.92 -27.75
C VAL A 211 -17.57 -9.38 -27.80
N THR A 212 -18.49 -8.81 -28.59
CA THR A 212 -18.69 -7.36 -28.68
C THR A 212 -19.99 -6.96 -27.97
N LEU A 213 -19.92 -5.98 -27.07
CA LEU A 213 -21.05 -5.42 -26.34
C LEU A 213 -21.36 -4.02 -26.88
N ASP A 214 -22.55 -3.83 -27.44
CA ASP A 214 -22.98 -2.58 -28.04
C ASP A 214 -24.20 -2.03 -27.29
N GLN A 215 -24.25 -0.71 -27.12
CA GLN A 215 -25.43 0.00 -26.63
C GLN A 215 -25.97 -0.54 -25.28
N GLY A 216 -25.07 -0.85 -24.33
CA GLY A 216 -25.48 -1.24 -22.97
C GLY A 216 -26.31 -0.15 -22.29
N LEU A 217 -27.37 -0.50 -21.53
CA LEU A 217 -28.15 0.52 -20.81
C LEU A 217 -27.40 1.06 -19.58
N TYR A 218 -26.57 0.21 -18.97
CA TYR A 218 -25.89 0.43 -17.69
C TYR A 218 -24.49 -0.20 -17.75
N TRP A 219 -23.93 -0.62 -16.61
CA TRP A 219 -22.63 -1.29 -16.56
C TRP A 219 -22.58 -2.54 -17.44
N ASN A 220 -21.48 -2.70 -18.18
CA ASN A 220 -21.36 -3.75 -19.19
C ASN A 220 -20.99 -5.11 -18.59
N ILE A 221 -19.80 -5.28 -18.03
CA ILE A 221 -19.36 -6.55 -17.45
C ILE A 221 -19.09 -6.39 -15.96
N VAL A 222 -19.86 -7.09 -15.12
CA VAL A 222 -19.83 -6.88 -13.67
C VAL A 222 -19.71 -8.22 -12.93
N PRO A 223 -18.52 -8.80 -12.79
CA PRO A 223 -18.31 -9.91 -11.86
C PRO A 223 -18.48 -9.43 -10.41
N GLN A 224 -19.50 -9.97 -9.74
CA GLN A 224 -19.84 -9.65 -8.36
C GLN A 224 -19.56 -10.88 -7.48
N TYR A 225 -18.74 -10.74 -6.44
CA TYR A 225 -18.40 -11.84 -5.52
C TYR A 225 -17.74 -13.06 -6.19
N CYS A 226 -17.12 -12.88 -7.35
CA CYS A 226 -16.60 -13.98 -8.13
C CYS A 226 -15.15 -14.33 -7.78
N GLU A 227 -14.75 -15.56 -8.11
CA GLU A 227 -13.38 -16.05 -7.97
C GLU A 227 -12.88 -16.68 -9.28
N ASN A 228 -11.62 -16.41 -9.65
CA ASN A 228 -10.98 -16.90 -10.87
C ASN A 228 -11.74 -16.44 -12.13
N VAL A 229 -11.61 -15.15 -12.44
CA VAL A 229 -12.32 -14.51 -13.56
C VAL A 229 -11.32 -14.14 -14.64
N ILE A 230 -11.62 -14.52 -15.89
CA ILE A 230 -10.85 -14.14 -17.08
C ILE A 230 -11.78 -13.38 -18.02
N ILE A 231 -11.43 -12.14 -18.35
CA ILE A 231 -12.12 -11.31 -19.34
C ILE A 231 -11.10 -10.91 -20.40
N ARG A 232 -11.28 -11.35 -21.65
CA ARG A 232 -10.26 -11.12 -22.67
C ARG A 232 -10.76 -10.95 -24.09
N GLY A 233 -10.12 -10.07 -24.85
CA GLY A 233 -10.50 -9.82 -26.24
C GLY A 233 -11.90 -9.20 -26.42
N VAL A 234 -12.50 -8.68 -25.35
CA VAL A 234 -13.84 -8.09 -25.40
C VAL A 234 -13.78 -6.68 -25.99
N THR A 235 -14.78 -6.32 -26.78
CA THR A 235 -15.00 -4.95 -27.25
C THR A 235 -16.28 -4.38 -26.66
N VAL A 236 -16.24 -3.18 -26.09
CA VAL A 236 -17.43 -2.43 -25.63
C VAL A 236 -17.57 -1.16 -26.46
N THR A 237 -18.73 -0.96 -27.09
CA THR A 237 -19.08 0.29 -27.80
C THR A 237 -20.39 0.88 -27.25
N SER A 238 -20.25 1.67 -26.19
CA SER A 238 -21.39 2.24 -25.44
C SER A 238 -21.24 3.73 -25.14
N PHE A 239 -20.21 4.42 -25.64
CA PHE A 239 -20.06 5.86 -25.50
C PHE A 239 -21.26 6.62 -26.10
N GLY A 240 -21.79 7.57 -25.34
CA GLY A 240 -22.97 8.35 -25.72
C GLY A 240 -24.31 7.62 -25.54
N HIS A 241 -24.29 6.42 -24.93
CA HIS A 241 -25.47 5.60 -24.70
C HIS A 241 -25.50 5.09 -23.25
N GLY A 242 -26.69 5.14 -22.63
CA GLY A 242 -26.90 4.62 -21.27
C GLY A 242 -26.07 5.32 -20.19
N ARG A 243 -25.91 4.65 -19.04
CA ARG A 243 -25.02 5.01 -17.94
C ARG A 243 -23.93 3.93 -17.82
N THR A 244 -23.01 3.92 -18.79
CA THR A 244 -22.22 2.74 -19.12
C THR A 244 -20.78 2.83 -18.63
N ASP A 245 -20.48 2.04 -17.61
CA ASP A 245 -19.12 1.60 -17.27
C ASP A 245 -18.74 0.40 -18.17
N GLY A 246 -17.44 0.15 -18.32
CA GLY A 246 -16.90 -0.93 -19.15
C GLY A 246 -16.84 -2.28 -18.43
N ILE A 247 -15.86 -2.43 -17.54
CA ILE A 247 -15.69 -3.63 -16.70
C ILE A 247 -15.59 -3.19 -15.24
N ASP A 248 -16.51 -3.69 -14.42
CA ASP A 248 -16.63 -3.40 -13.00
C ASP A 248 -16.32 -4.65 -12.17
N VAL A 249 -15.11 -4.74 -11.64
CA VAL A 249 -14.75 -5.83 -10.72
C VAL A 249 -15.26 -5.47 -9.33
N GLU A 250 -16.28 -6.18 -8.87
CA GLU A 250 -16.97 -5.85 -7.61
C GLU A 250 -16.89 -6.98 -6.58
N SER A 251 -16.20 -6.73 -5.47
CA SER A 251 -15.97 -7.70 -4.38
C SER A 251 -15.45 -9.07 -4.87
N SER A 252 -14.66 -9.09 -5.94
CA SER A 252 -14.21 -10.32 -6.61
C SER A 252 -12.70 -10.51 -6.47
N ARG A 253 -12.22 -11.76 -6.55
CA ARG A 253 -10.80 -12.08 -6.39
C ARG A 253 -10.21 -12.92 -7.51
N ASN A 254 -8.91 -12.74 -7.75
CA ASN A 254 -8.13 -13.42 -8.78
C ASN A 254 -8.74 -13.18 -10.17
N VAL A 255 -8.58 -11.95 -10.67
CA VAL A 255 -9.17 -11.49 -11.93
C VAL A 255 -8.09 -11.11 -12.92
N LEU A 256 -8.19 -11.62 -14.15
CA LEU A 256 -7.38 -11.22 -15.30
C LEU A 256 -8.25 -10.53 -16.34
N ILE A 257 -7.86 -9.32 -16.73
CA ILE A 257 -8.44 -8.56 -17.84
C ILE A 257 -7.32 -8.33 -18.87
N GLU A 258 -7.48 -8.81 -20.10
CA GLU A 258 -6.45 -8.65 -21.13
C GLU A 258 -6.98 -8.47 -22.56
N TYR A 259 -6.27 -7.68 -23.37
CA TYR A 259 -6.64 -7.43 -24.77
C TYR A 259 -8.07 -6.89 -24.96
N CYS A 260 -8.59 -6.12 -24.02
CA CYS A 260 -9.93 -5.52 -24.14
C CYS A 260 -9.87 -4.14 -24.80
N SER A 261 -10.97 -3.72 -25.44
CA SER A 261 -11.17 -2.37 -25.95
C SER A 261 -12.47 -1.79 -25.41
N LEU A 262 -12.40 -0.77 -24.57
CA LEU A 262 -13.55 -0.20 -23.89
C LEU A 262 -13.83 1.23 -24.37
N ASP A 263 -15.05 1.52 -24.77
CA ASP A 263 -15.51 2.86 -25.19
C ASP A 263 -16.87 3.14 -24.53
N CYS A 264 -16.83 3.90 -23.44
CA CYS A 264 -17.84 3.92 -22.38
C CYS A 264 -18.32 5.34 -22.07
N SER A 265 -19.57 5.51 -21.60
CA SER A 265 -20.07 6.84 -21.21
C SER A 265 -19.59 7.27 -19.80
N ASP A 266 -19.14 6.33 -18.98
CA ASP A 266 -18.53 6.56 -17.66
C ASP A 266 -17.17 5.84 -17.59
N ASP A 267 -16.81 5.21 -16.47
CA ASP A 267 -15.49 4.60 -16.27
C ASP A 267 -15.21 3.36 -17.17
N CYS A 268 -13.95 3.15 -17.56
CA CYS A 268 -13.56 1.99 -18.38
C CYS A 268 -13.22 0.76 -17.54
N TYR A 269 -12.06 0.75 -16.87
CA TYR A 269 -11.62 -0.37 -16.03
C TYR A 269 -11.80 0.00 -14.55
N THR A 270 -12.89 -0.46 -13.95
CA THR A 270 -13.35 0.00 -12.64
C THR A 270 -13.29 -1.11 -11.61
N ILE A 271 -12.80 -0.79 -10.41
CA ILE A 271 -12.76 -1.70 -9.28
C ILE A 271 -13.60 -1.12 -8.15
N LYS A 272 -14.48 -1.96 -7.59
CA LYS A 272 -15.47 -1.64 -6.55
C LYS A 272 -15.52 -2.75 -5.51
N SER A 273 -16.08 -2.49 -4.36
CA SER A 273 -16.20 -3.46 -3.25
C SER A 273 -17.40 -3.13 -2.35
N GLY A 274 -18.50 -2.67 -2.94
CA GLY A 274 -19.70 -2.31 -2.19
C GLY A 274 -19.68 -0.91 -1.59
N ARG A 275 -20.82 -0.50 -1.05
CA ARG A 275 -21.08 0.89 -0.66
C ARG A 275 -21.62 1.01 0.75
N GLY A 276 -21.03 1.92 1.54
CA GLY A 276 -21.56 2.36 2.83
C GLY A 276 -21.78 1.20 3.80
N GLU A 277 -22.84 1.28 4.59
CA GLU A 277 -23.20 0.26 5.59
C GLU A 277 -23.34 -1.14 5.00
N ASP A 278 -23.98 -1.28 3.83
CA ASP A 278 -24.19 -2.56 3.17
C ASP A 278 -22.83 -3.21 2.81
N GLY A 279 -21.94 -2.42 2.20
CA GLY A 279 -20.61 -2.88 1.83
C GLY A 279 -19.67 -3.14 3.02
N VAL A 280 -19.72 -2.31 4.06
CA VAL A 280 -18.93 -2.51 5.29
C VAL A 280 -19.38 -3.79 6.01
N LYS A 281 -20.69 -4.01 6.11
CA LYS A 281 -21.27 -5.21 6.72
C LYS A 281 -20.88 -6.49 5.98
N ILE A 282 -20.85 -6.46 4.64
CA ILE A 282 -20.42 -7.58 3.81
C ILE A 282 -18.91 -7.80 3.95
N GLY A 283 -18.13 -6.71 3.98
CA GLY A 283 -16.70 -6.75 4.28
C GLY A 283 -15.84 -7.54 3.28
N GLN A 284 -16.34 -7.77 2.07
CA GLN A 284 -15.64 -8.52 1.03
C GLN A 284 -14.88 -7.59 0.08
N PRO A 285 -13.54 -7.72 -0.03
CA PRO A 285 -12.73 -6.86 -0.88
C PRO A 285 -12.80 -7.26 -2.35
N SER A 286 -12.40 -6.33 -3.22
CA SER A 286 -11.88 -6.67 -4.56
C SER A 286 -10.36 -6.78 -4.50
N GLU A 287 -9.81 -7.94 -4.85
CA GLU A 287 -8.38 -8.20 -4.68
C GLU A 287 -7.72 -9.14 -5.69
N ASN A 288 -6.42 -8.96 -5.91
CA ASN A 288 -5.61 -9.74 -6.86
C ASN A 288 -6.15 -9.61 -8.29
N ILE A 289 -6.03 -8.41 -8.85
CA ILE A 289 -6.57 -8.02 -10.15
C ILE A 289 -5.42 -7.61 -11.06
N VAL A 290 -5.33 -8.22 -12.24
CA VAL A 290 -4.35 -7.86 -13.28
C VAL A 290 -5.08 -7.37 -14.53
N ILE A 291 -4.68 -6.20 -15.03
CA ILE A 291 -5.21 -5.60 -16.26
C ILE A 291 -4.04 -5.33 -17.20
N ARG A 292 -4.04 -5.94 -18.40
CA ARG A 292 -2.89 -5.81 -19.31
C ARG A 292 -3.23 -5.76 -20.78
N TYR A 293 -2.34 -5.21 -21.60
CA TYR A 293 -2.43 -5.22 -23.05
C TYR A 293 -3.76 -4.69 -23.60
N SER A 294 -4.39 -3.76 -22.88
CA SER A 294 -5.76 -3.34 -23.14
C SER A 294 -5.84 -1.83 -23.45
N ILE A 295 -6.92 -1.41 -24.09
CA ILE A 295 -7.17 -0.02 -24.47
C ILE A 295 -8.46 0.50 -23.83
N ALA A 296 -8.39 1.71 -23.28
CA ALA A 296 -9.55 2.53 -22.95
C ALA A 296 -9.64 3.65 -24.00
N ASN A 297 -10.77 3.79 -24.67
CA ASN A 297 -11.03 4.88 -25.61
C ASN A 297 -11.63 6.05 -24.82
N ARG A 298 -12.92 6.35 -25.03
CA ARG A 298 -13.62 7.38 -24.26
C ARG A 298 -14.21 6.79 -22.98
N GLY A 299 -14.28 7.64 -21.96
CA GLY A 299 -14.82 7.30 -20.65
C GLY A 299 -14.34 8.28 -19.58
N ALA A 300 -14.96 8.27 -18.40
CA ALA A 300 -14.64 9.18 -17.31
C ALA A 300 -13.30 8.84 -16.61
N GLY A 301 -12.81 7.61 -16.77
CA GLY A 301 -11.51 7.18 -16.25
C GLY A 301 -10.97 5.94 -16.95
N GLY A 302 -9.65 5.87 -17.14
CA GLY A 302 -8.94 4.71 -17.67
C GLY A 302 -8.96 3.56 -16.67
N ILE A 303 -8.16 3.68 -15.59
CA ILE A 303 -8.28 2.82 -14.40
C ILE A 303 -8.92 3.60 -13.25
N VAL A 304 -9.91 2.97 -12.62
CA VAL A 304 -10.74 3.61 -11.60
C VAL A 304 -10.89 2.75 -10.36
N CYS A 305 -10.64 3.32 -9.19
CA CYS A 305 -11.00 2.72 -7.90
C CYS A 305 -12.15 3.52 -7.26
N GLY A 306 -13.30 2.87 -7.08
CA GLY A 306 -14.48 3.41 -6.40
C GLY A 306 -15.62 3.94 -7.30
N THR A 307 -16.63 4.65 -6.76
CA THR A 307 -16.69 5.18 -5.38
C THR A 307 -17.07 4.17 -4.31
N GLU A 308 -17.61 3.03 -4.74
CA GLU A 308 -18.07 1.93 -3.91
C GLU A 308 -16.86 1.15 -3.39
N THR A 309 -16.30 1.58 -2.25
CA THR A 309 -14.99 1.12 -1.73
C THR A 309 -15.09 0.40 -0.39
N ALA A 310 -16.31 0.14 0.10
CA ALA A 310 -16.59 -0.22 1.49
C ALA A 310 -15.88 -1.49 1.98
N GLY A 311 -15.88 -2.55 1.17
CA GLY A 311 -15.19 -3.81 1.47
C GLY A 311 -13.66 -3.77 1.29
N GLY A 312 -13.13 -2.65 0.78
CA GLY A 312 -11.71 -2.48 0.42
C GLY A 312 -11.34 -2.94 -0.99
N ILE A 313 -10.38 -2.25 -1.59
CA ILE A 313 -9.75 -2.58 -2.88
C ILE A 313 -8.25 -2.76 -2.63
N ARG A 314 -7.66 -3.87 -3.08
CA ARG A 314 -6.21 -4.06 -2.95
C ARG A 314 -5.59 -4.97 -3.99
N ASN A 315 -4.27 -4.91 -4.14
CA ASN A 315 -3.52 -5.77 -5.06
C ASN A 315 -4.06 -5.66 -6.49
N VAL A 316 -4.02 -4.44 -7.04
CA VAL A 316 -4.43 -4.17 -8.42
C VAL A 316 -3.20 -3.80 -9.22
N TYR A 317 -2.96 -4.50 -10.32
CA TYR A 317 -1.82 -4.27 -11.20
C TYR A 317 -2.30 -4.01 -12.63
N MET A 318 -2.04 -2.82 -13.15
CA MET A 318 -2.27 -2.49 -14.55
C MET A 318 -0.95 -2.27 -15.27
N HIS A 319 -0.73 -2.97 -16.39
CA HIS A 319 0.48 -2.75 -17.17
C HIS A 319 0.29 -2.89 -18.68
N ASP A 320 1.11 -2.18 -19.44
CA ASP A 320 1.09 -2.22 -20.90
C ASP A 320 -0.28 -1.87 -21.50
N CYS A 321 -0.85 -0.73 -21.08
CA CYS A 321 -2.17 -0.26 -21.50
C CYS A 321 -2.12 1.10 -22.20
N VAL A 322 -3.13 1.39 -23.01
CA VAL A 322 -3.28 2.67 -23.73
C VAL A 322 -4.61 3.31 -23.41
N PHE A 323 -4.61 4.62 -23.12
CA PHE A 323 -5.83 5.41 -22.95
C PHE A 323 -5.90 6.48 -24.06
N ASP A 324 -6.97 6.49 -24.86
CA ASP A 324 -7.11 7.38 -26.03
C ASP A 324 -8.47 8.08 -26.00
N GLY A 325 -8.60 9.08 -25.11
CA GLY A 325 -9.80 9.92 -24.99
C GLY A 325 -10.56 9.81 -23.68
N THR A 326 -10.01 9.16 -22.64
CA THR A 326 -10.60 9.18 -21.30
C THR A 326 -10.44 10.54 -20.64
N ASP A 327 -11.34 10.93 -19.75
CA ASP A 327 -11.20 12.18 -18.99
C ASP A 327 -10.02 12.10 -18.02
N GLN A 328 -9.82 10.97 -17.36
CA GLN A 328 -8.76 10.78 -16.37
C GLN A 328 -7.99 9.49 -16.63
N ALA A 329 -6.67 9.48 -16.48
CA ALA A 329 -5.90 8.23 -16.61
C ALA A 329 -6.05 7.37 -15.35
N PHE A 330 -5.66 7.93 -14.21
CA PHE A 330 -5.63 7.24 -12.92
C PHE A 330 -6.62 7.93 -11.98
N ARG A 331 -7.79 7.32 -11.79
CA ARG A 331 -8.92 7.91 -11.07
C ARG A 331 -9.18 7.18 -9.77
N PHE A 332 -8.99 7.87 -8.66
CA PHE A 332 -9.29 7.39 -7.33
C PHE A 332 -10.45 8.21 -6.78
N LYS A 333 -11.58 7.56 -6.49
CA LYS A 333 -12.77 8.27 -6.02
C LYS A 333 -13.41 7.56 -4.84
N THR A 334 -13.75 8.32 -3.81
CA THR A 334 -14.53 7.84 -2.66
C THR A 334 -15.18 9.06 -1.99
N LEU A 335 -15.94 8.82 -0.93
CA LEU A 335 -16.47 9.86 -0.07
C LEU A 335 -16.85 9.27 1.28
N ARG A 336 -16.99 10.12 2.31
CA ARG A 336 -17.72 9.72 3.50
C ARG A 336 -19.21 9.55 3.14
N PRO A 337 -19.95 8.57 3.69
CA PRO A 337 -19.54 7.49 4.60
C PRO A 337 -19.33 6.16 3.85
N ARG A 338 -18.50 6.11 2.79
CA ARG A 338 -18.32 4.87 1.99
C ARG A 338 -17.64 3.74 2.76
N GLY A 339 -16.72 4.05 3.66
CA GLY A 339 -15.85 3.07 4.32
C GLY A 339 -14.83 2.43 3.38
N GLY A 340 -13.98 1.58 3.95
CA GLY A 340 -12.95 0.84 3.22
C GLY A 340 -11.91 1.76 2.56
N GLY A 341 -11.67 1.59 1.26
CA GLY A 341 -10.62 2.34 0.57
C GLY A 341 -9.91 1.55 -0.53
N ALA A 342 -8.70 1.98 -0.87
CA ALA A 342 -7.86 1.39 -1.91
C ALA A 342 -6.39 1.42 -1.49
N GLU A 343 -5.70 0.28 -1.56
CA GLU A 343 -4.27 0.17 -1.25
C GLU A 343 -3.53 -0.79 -2.17
N GLN A 344 -2.20 -0.66 -2.30
CA GLN A 344 -1.38 -1.58 -3.11
C GLN A 344 -1.84 -1.61 -4.57
N ILE A 345 -1.87 -0.41 -5.17
CA ILE A 345 -2.22 -0.20 -6.58
C ILE A 345 -0.94 0.04 -7.36
N TYR A 346 -0.69 -0.78 -8.37
CA TYR A 346 0.52 -0.76 -9.19
C TYR A 346 0.13 -0.50 -10.64
N ILE A 347 0.74 0.51 -11.25
CA ILE A 347 0.48 0.89 -12.64
C ILE A 347 1.82 1.10 -13.33
N GLU A 348 2.03 0.50 -14.49
CA GLU A 348 3.26 0.77 -15.25
C GLU A 348 3.12 0.61 -16.77
N ARG A 349 4.00 1.28 -17.52
CA ARG A 349 4.00 1.23 -19.00
C ARG A 349 2.63 1.62 -19.58
N VAL A 350 2.14 2.78 -19.19
CA VAL A 350 0.86 3.34 -19.69
C VAL A 350 1.12 4.54 -20.58
N ARG A 351 0.45 4.57 -21.74
CA ARG A 351 0.38 5.76 -22.61
C ARG A 351 -1.04 6.32 -22.61
N ALA A 352 -1.20 7.60 -22.34
CA ALA A 352 -2.53 8.21 -22.22
C ALA A 352 -2.65 9.56 -22.93
N ARG A 353 -3.78 9.77 -23.62
CA ARG A 353 -4.27 11.07 -24.10
C ARG A 353 -5.61 11.37 -23.43
N LEU A 354 -5.71 12.51 -22.76
CA LEU A 354 -6.76 12.77 -21.78
C LEU A 354 -7.51 14.08 -22.03
N ASN A 355 -8.80 14.10 -21.70
CA ASN A 355 -9.59 15.34 -21.72
C ASN A 355 -9.53 16.12 -20.39
N GLY A 356 -9.08 15.49 -19.31
CA GLY A 356 -9.06 16.02 -17.94
C GLY A 356 -7.71 15.82 -17.25
N ALA A 357 -7.69 15.29 -16.04
CA ALA A 357 -6.48 15.17 -15.21
C ALA A 357 -5.77 13.82 -15.38
N ALA A 358 -4.43 13.78 -15.33
CA ALA A 358 -3.70 12.51 -15.40
C ALA A 358 -3.85 11.70 -14.10
N PHE A 359 -3.45 12.28 -12.97
CA PHE A 359 -3.70 11.71 -11.64
C PHE A 359 -4.83 12.48 -10.97
N TYR A 360 -5.96 11.81 -10.73
CA TYR A 360 -7.12 12.39 -10.06
C TYR A 360 -7.47 11.60 -8.79
N CYS A 361 -7.54 12.29 -7.65
CA CYS A 361 -8.03 11.69 -6.41
C CYS A 361 -9.04 12.61 -5.73
N ASN A 362 -10.25 12.13 -5.49
CA ASN A 362 -11.27 12.87 -4.74
C ASN A 362 -11.91 11.98 -3.67
N MET A 363 -11.68 12.32 -2.41
CA MET A 363 -12.23 11.63 -1.24
C MET A 363 -13.34 12.41 -0.54
N LEU A 364 -13.65 13.64 -0.98
CA LEU A 364 -14.71 14.46 -0.42
C LEU A 364 -16.05 14.23 -1.14
N GLY A 365 -16.01 13.92 -2.43
CA GLY A 365 -17.19 13.90 -3.29
C GLY A 365 -17.74 15.33 -3.52
N SER A 366 -19.05 15.44 -3.71
CA SER A 366 -19.72 16.74 -3.88
C SER A 366 -20.88 16.91 -2.91
N ILE A 367 -21.27 18.15 -2.62
CA ILE A 367 -22.42 18.46 -1.75
C ILE A 367 -23.70 17.76 -2.24
N LYS A 368 -23.85 17.59 -3.56
CA LYS A 368 -24.99 16.85 -4.15
C LYS A 368 -25.08 15.41 -3.64
N TRP A 369 -23.93 14.75 -3.45
CA TRP A 369 -23.86 13.32 -3.10
C TRP A 369 -23.56 13.07 -1.62
N GLY A 370 -22.67 13.85 -1.01
CA GLY A 370 -22.23 13.69 0.38
C GLY A 370 -22.83 14.71 1.36
N GLY A 371 -23.59 15.71 0.89
CA GLY A 371 -24.16 16.74 1.76
C GLY A 371 -23.08 17.48 2.57
N ASP A 372 -23.29 17.57 3.89
CA ASP A 372 -22.31 18.20 4.80
C ASP A 372 -21.00 17.42 4.92
N LEU A 373 -21.03 16.10 4.68
CA LEU A 373 -19.84 15.24 4.73
C LEU A 373 -18.88 15.49 3.57
N ALA A 374 -19.31 16.17 2.51
CA ALA A 374 -18.46 16.60 1.41
C ALA A 374 -17.65 17.88 1.72
N LYS A 375 -17.90 18.52 2.86
CA LYS A 375 -17.06 19.64 3.31
C LYS A 375 -15.73 19.10 3.82
N ARG A 376 -14.65 19.80 3.46
CA ARG A 376 -13.30 19.52 3.96
C ARG A 376 -13.24 19.68 5.47
N PHE A 377 -13.74 20.81 5.98
CA PHE A 377 -13.72 21.15 7.41
C PHE A 377 -15.12 21.25 8.03
N PRO A 378 -15.25 21.01 9.35
CA PRO A 378 -14.20 20.52 10.25
C PRO A 378 -13.79 19.07 9.93
N ALA A 379 -12.55 18.69 10.28
CA ALA A 379 -12.10 17.31 10.19
C ALA A 379 -13.04 16.39 11.01
N ARG A 380 -13.34 15.21 10.49
CA ARG A 380 -14.32 14.30 11.11
C ARG A 380 -13.64 13.27 12.01
N LYS A 381 -14.41 12.69 12.92
CA LYS A 381 -13.92 11.54 13.71
C LYS A 381 -13.76 10.36 12.76
N ILE A 382 -12.61 9.71 12.82
CA ILE A 382 -12.34 8.49 12.07
C ILE A 382 -13.18 7.34 12.65
N ASP A 383 -13.87 6.62 11.77
CA ASP A 383 -14.67 5.43 12.04
C ASP A 383 -14.60 4.43 10.86
N GLU A 384 -15.38 3.36 10.90
CA GLU A 384 -15.43 2.33 9.83
C GLU A 384 -15.96 2.85 8.48
N PHE A 385 -16.59 4.02 8.46
CA PHE A 385 -17.12 4.67 7.25
C PHE A 385 -16.16 5.71 6.68
N THR A 386 -15.03 5.94 7.33
CA THR A 386 -13.96 6.83 6.87
C THR A 386 -13.07 6.09 5.87
N PRO A 387 -13.09 6.42 4.57
CA PRO A 387 -12.31 5.71 3.57
C PRO A 387 -10.81 6.08 3.63
N ASP A 388 -9.93 5.16 3.24
CA ASP A 388 -8.47 5.31 3.27
C ASP A 388 -7.83 4.92 1.93
N PHE A 389 -7.19 5.87 1.24
CA PHE A 389 -6.46 5.62 -0.01
C PHE A 389 -4.97 5.76 0.23
N ARG A 390 -4.21 4.71 -0.10
CA ARG A 390 -2.75 4.70 0.14
C ARG A 390 -1.97 3.75 -0.76
N ALA A 391 -0.64 3.82 -0.72
CA ALA A 391 0.26 2.85 -1.35
C ALA A 391 -0.04 2.65 -2.85
N ILE A 392 0.07 3.74 -3.62
CA ILE A 392 -0.16 3.78 -5.06
C ILE A 392 1.18 4.00 -5.76
N LYS A 393 1.59 3.08 -6.62
CA LYS A 393 2.85 3.14 -7.37
C LYS A 393 2.57 3.20 -8.87
N ILE A 394 3.11 4.22 -9.54
CA ILE A 394 2.93 4.47 -10.97
C ILE A 394 4.32 4.65 -11.61
N ASN A 395 4.71 3.78 -12.54
CA ASN A 395 6.02 3.85 -13.19
C ASN A 395 5.91 3.91 -14.71
N ASP A 396 6.85 4.57 -15.39
CA ASP A 396 7.02 4.50 -16.84
C ASP A 396 5.73 4.90 -17.60
N VAL A 397 5.36 6.17 -17.52
CA VAL A 397 4.11 6.70 -18.08
C VAL A 397 4.38 7.80 -19.10
N ILE A 398 3.65 7.77 -20.22
CA ILE A 398 3.58 8.86 -21.18
C ILE A 398 2.17 9.45 -21.16
N ILE A 399 2.05 10.71 -20.76
CA ILE A 399 0.83 11.51 -20.90
C ILE A 399 1.01 12.43 -22.11
N GLU A 400 0.36 12.11 -23.23
CA GLU A 400 0.50 12.86 -24.48
C GLU A 400 -0.15 14.24 -24.44
N ASP A 401 -1.26 14.36 -23.70
CA ASP A 401 -2.00 15.60 -23.45
C ASP A 401 -2.94 15.42 -22.25
N CYS A 402 -3.02 16.44 -21.38
CA CYS A 402 -4.03 16.53 -20.32
C CYS A 402 -4.24 17.99 -19.85
N CYS A 403 -5.34 18.25 -19.14
CA CYS A 403 -5.57 19.56 -18.53
C CYS A 403 -4.69 19.76 -17.28
N ASN A 404 -4.76 18.85 -16.31
CA ASN A 404 -3.96 18.90 -15.08
C ASN A 404 -3.10 17.64 -14.99
N LEU A 405 -1.82 17.77 -14.61
CA LEU A 405 -1.03 16.58 -14.29
C LEU A 405 -1.54 15.92 -13.00
N ILE A 406 -1.73 16.71 -11.94
CA ILE A 406 -2.20 16.27 -10.62
C ILE A 406 -3.44 17.07 -10.19
N ASP A 407 -4.48 16.38 -9.73
CA ASP A 407 -5.67 16.99 -9.12
C ASP A 407 -6.15 16.15 -7.94
N VAL A 408 -5.78 16.55 -6.72
CA VAL A 408 -6.06 15.80 -5.49
C VAL A 408 -6.81 16.63 -4.46
N ASP A 409 -7.94 16.10 -4.00
CA ASP A 409 -8.75 16.57 -2.88
C ASP A 409 -9.07 15.39 -1.94
N ALA A 410 -8.23 15.20 -0.91
CA ALA A 410 -8.37 14.12 0.05
C ALA A 410 -9.06 14.56 1.36
N LEU A 411 -9.03 13.72 2.40
CA LEU A 411 -9.65 14.01 3.69
C LEU A 411 -8.62 14.54 4.70
N PRO A 412 -8.89 15.63 5.44
CA PRO A 412 -7.93 16.14 6.43
C PRO A 412 -7.71 15.18 7.61
N GLU A 413 -8.71 14.40 8.04
CA GLU A 413 -8.51 13.37 9.06
C GLU A 413 -7.94 12.04 8.51
N ARG A 414 -7.95 11.86 7.18
CA ARG A 414 -7.40 10.67 6.52
C ARG A 414 -6.78 11.04 5.17
N PRO A 415 -5.58 11.66 5.19
CA PRO A 415 -4.89 12.10 3.98
C PRO A 415 -4.66 10.96 2.97
N LEU A 416 -4.62 11.29 1.68
CA LEU A 416 -4.12 10.37 0.65
C LEU A 416 -2.65 10.08 0.94
N ALA A 417 -2.27 8.80 1.06
CA ALA A 417 -0.93 8.46 1.54
C ALA A 417 -0.05 7.59 0.63
N ASN A 418 1.27 7.76 0.70
CA ASN A 418 2.25 6.92 0.03
C ASN A 418 1.99 6.73 -1.48
N VAL A 419 1.95 7.83 -2.21
CA VAL A 419 1.89 7.81 -3.68
C VAL A 419 3.28 7.98 -4.24
N TYR A 420 3.69 7.11 -5.16
CA TYR A 420 4.99 7.17 -5.82
C TYR A 420 4.79 7.12 -7.34
N ILE A 421 5.19 8.18 -8.03
CA ILE A 421 5.16 8.29 -9.49
C ILE A 421 6.60 8.40 -9.97
N SER A 422 7.05 7.54 -10.88
CA SER A 422 8.40 7.60 -11.44
C SER A 422 8.46 7.38 -12.94
N GLY A 423 9.37 8.09 -13.62
CA GLY A 423 9.57 7.91 -15.06
C GLY A 423 8.37 8.40 -15.86
N ILE A 424 7.95 9.65 -15.63
CA ILE A 424 6.80 10.24 -16.32
C ILE A 424 7.26 11.27 -17.36
N THR A 425 6.76 11.13 -18.59
CA THR A 425 6.81 12.18 -19.60
C THR A 425 5.40 12.69 -19.82
N ALA A 426 5.16 14.00 -19.68
CA ALA A 426 3.82 14.56 -19.76
C ALA A 426 3.77 15.87 -20.53
N ASN A 427 2.74 16.04 -21.37
CA ASN A 427 2.30 17.37 -21.79
C ASN A 427 1.00 17.70 -21.07
N CYS A 428 0.96 18.82 -20.37
CA CYS A 428 -0.21 19.26 -19.63
C CYS A 428 -0.41 20.77 -19.72
N LYS A 429 -1.62 21.26 -19.46
CA LYS A 429 -1.85 22.72 -19.34
C LYS A 429 -1.33 23.24 -18.00
N ASN A 430 -1.68 22.56 -16.91
CA ASN A 430 -1.27 22.92 -15.56
C ASN A 430 -0.60 21.73 -14.85
N PHE A 431 0.38 22.01 -14.00
CA PHE A 431 0.94 21.00 -13.10
C PHE A 431 -0.13 20.53 -12.10
N GLY A 432 -0.78 21.46 -11.40
CA GLY A 432 -2.03 21.20 -10.69
C GLY A 432 -1.97 21.39 -9.18
N LYS A 433 -2.71 20.57 -8.41
CA LYS A 433 -2.88 20.78 -6.96
C LYS A 433 -2.94 19.49 -6.14
N MET A 434 -2.56 19.61 -4.87
CA MET A 434 -2.70 18.58 -3.85
C MET A 434 -3.29 19.16 -2.57
N ARG A 435 -4.34 18.52 -2.05
CA ARG A 435 -4.89 18.84 -0.73
C ARG A 435 -5.02 17.60 0.15
N ASP A 436 -4.59 17.74 1.40
CA ASP A 436 -4.64 16.70 2.43
C ASP A 436 -3.88 15.41 2.01
N VAL A 437 -2.57 15.54 1.74
CA VAL A 437 -1.72 14.44 1.25
C VAL A 437 -0.59 14.14 2.24
N SER A 438 -0.28 12.86 2.46
CA SER A 438 0.81 12.41 3.32
C SER A 438 1.74 11.45 2.57
N SER A 439 2.94 11.88 2.22
CA SER A 439 3.89 11.13 1.37
C SER A 439 3.44 10.99 -0.08
N PHE A 440 3.93 11.89 -0.94
CA PHE A 440 3.70 11.88 -2.39
C PHE A 440 4.99 12.21 -3.12
N THR A 441 5.53 11.23 -3.83
CA THR A 441 6.79 11.36 -4.57
C THR A 441 6.55 11.37 -6.07
N ILE A 442 7.11 12.36 -6.77
CA ILE A 442 7.28 12.33 -8.22
C ILE A 442 8.78 12.32 -8.50
N LYS A 443 9.28 11.29 -9.18
CA LYS A 443 10.70 11.12 -9.50
C LYS A 443 10.93 11.00 -11.01
N ASN A 444 11.98 11.65 -11.53
CA ASN A 444 12.40 11.56 -12.93
C ASN A 444 11.22 11.89 -13.87
N ALA A 445 10.78 13.15 -13.81
CA ALA A 445 9.67 13.64 -14.59
C ALA A 445 10.14 14.66 -15.63
N ARG A 446 9.66 14.53 -16.87
CA ARG A 446 9.87 15.47 -17.96
C ARG A 446 8.51 15.99 -18.41
N ILE A 447 8.19 17.21 -18.01
CA ILE A 447 6.86 17.78 -18.15
C ILE A 447 6.96 18.95 -19.12
N THR A 448 6.07 19.07 -20.09
CA THR A 448 5.86 20.30 -20.85
C THR A 448 4.57 20.91 -20.35
N THR A 449 4.65 22.02 -19.61
CA THR A 449 3.47 22.68 -19.03
C THR A 449 3.44 24.18 -19.23
N VAL A 450 2.24 24.72 -19.46
CA VAL A 450 2.02 26.16 -19.61
C VAL A 450 2.10 26.86 -18.25
N ASP A 451 1.47 26.24 -17.24
CA ASP A 451 1.50 26.62 -15.84
C ASP A 451 2.28 25.56 -15.02
N PRO A 452 3.52 25.87 -14.59
CA PRO A 452 4.38 24.95 -13.85
C PRO A 452 4.14 24.95 -12.33
N VAL A 453 3.06 25.59 -11.86
CA VAL A 453 2.78 25.70 -10.42
C VAL A 453 2.05 24.46 -9.89
N LEU A 454 2.62 23.85 -8.85
CA LEU A 454 1.95 22.88 -7.98
C LEU A 454 1.48 23.58 -6.70
N THR A 455 0.16 23.66 -6.50
CA THR A 455 -0.41 24.20 -5.26
C THR A 455 -0.57 23.09 -4.22
N VAL A 456 -0.09 23.32 -3.00
CA VAL A 456 -0.17 22.37 -1.87
C VAL A 456 -0.88 22.99 -0.66
N ASP A 457 -1.81 22.23 -0.06
CA ASP A 457 -2.59 22.65 1.12
C ASP A 457 -2.89 21.45 2.05
N GLY A 458 -2.40 21.47 3.29
CA GLY A 458 -2.53 20.35 4.24
C GLY A 458 -1.69 19.12 3.84
N CYS A 459 -0.56 19.33 3.18
CA CYS A 459 0.32 18.29 2.67
C CYS A 459 1.58 18.11 3.53
N ASN A 460 1.99 16.86 3.72
CA ASN A 460 3.22 16.46 4.40
C ASN A 460 3.95 15.40 3.56
N GLY A 461 5.26 15.50 3.41
CA GLY A 461 6.07 14.52 2.69
C GLY A 461 5.91 14.55 1.17
N VAL A 462 5.70 15.73 0.57
CA VAL A 462 5.68 15.86 -0.90
C VAL A 462 7.12 15.97 -1.41
N ILE A 463 7.51 15.11 -2.34
CA ILE A 463 8.88 15.03 -2.88
C ILE A 463 8.82 15.13 -4.40
N LEU A 464 9.46 16.15 -4.97
CA LEU A 464 9.68 16.29 -6.40
C LEU A 464 11.18 16.10 -6.68
N LEU A 465 11.56 14.94 -7.22
CA LEU A 465 12.95 14.59 -7.49
C LEU A 465 13.23 14.51 -8.99
N ASP A 466 14.12 15.37 -9.49
CA ASP A 466 14.43 15.51 -10.92
C ASP A 466 13.16 15.68 -11.76
N VAL A 467 12.30 16.59 -11.30
CA VAL A 467 11.07 16.99 -11.97
C VAL A 467 11.34 18.28 -12.71
N LYS A 468 11.34 18.21 -14.04
CA LYS A 468 11.71 19.33 -14.91
C LYS A 468 10.57 19.72 -15.81
N ASN A 469 10.29 21.04 -15.87
CA ASN A 469 9.59 21.60 -17.00
C ASN A 469 10.55 21.70 -18.18
N MET A 470 10.15 21.21 -19.35
CA MET A 470 10.94 21.21 -20.56
C MET A 470 10.97 22.60 -21.23
N ASP A 471 10.03 23.49 -20.88
CA ASP A 471 10.19 24.93 -21.12
C ASP A 471 11.14 25.52 -20.07
N SER A 472 12.42 25.64 -20.43
CA SER A 472 13.50 26.08 -19.53
C SER A 472 13.29 27.48 -18.93
N ASN A 473 12.41 28.30 -19.50
CA ASN A 473 12.11 29.64 -18.99
C ASN A 473 11.10 29.63 -17.82
N LYS A 474 10.51 28.47 -17.52
CA LYS A 474 9.43 28.31 -16.55
C LYS A 474 9.67 27.07 -15.66
N PRO A 475 10.62 27.12 -14.71
CA PRO A 475 10.86 25.99 -13.82
C PRO A 475 9.62 25.66 -12.97
N ILE A 476 9.58 24.45 -12.43
CA ILE A 476 8.52 24.02 -11.50
C ILE A 476 8.53 24.91 -10.25
N GLN A 477 7.34 25.30 -9.81
CA GLN A 477 7.14 26.15 -8.64
C GLN A 477 6.15 25.50 -7.68
N ILE A 478 6.38 25.67 -6.38
CA ILE A 478 5.43 25.24 -5.34
C ILE A 478 4.75 26.47 -4.77
N ASN A 479 3.41 26.46 -4.77
CA ASN A 479 2.60 27.45 -4.08
C ASN A 479 1.96 26.81 -2.83
N TYR A 480 2.05 27.49 -1.70
CA TYR A 480 1.55 26.99 -0.41
C TYR A 480 0.27 27.74 -0.03
N GLU A 481 -0.81 27.01 0.24
CA GLU A 481 -2.10 27.57 0.66
C GLU A 481 -2.63 26.90 1.94
N GLY A 482 -3.57 27.55 2.63
CA GLY A 482 -4.39 26.94 3.66
C GLY A 482 -3.66 26.49 4.93
N GLU A 483 -3.77 25.20 5.27
CA GLU A 483 -3.21 24.62 6.51
C GLU A 483 -1.68 24.50 6.47
N LYS A 484 -1.04 24.27 7.63
CA LYS A 484 0.42 24.19 7.76
C LYS A 484 0.97 22.97 7.00
N GLN A 485 2.03 23.18 6.22
CA GLN A 485 2.80 22.10 5.60
C GLN A 485 4.03 21.79 6.45
N ASP A 486 4.31 20.51 6.64
CA ASP A 486 5.45 20.08 7.47
C ASP A 486 6.67 19.66 6.63
N SER A 487 6.50 19.24 5.36
CA SER A 487 7.64 18.97 4.45
C SER A 487 7.26 18.90 2.96
N VAL A 488 7.83 19.81 2.16
CA VAL A 488 7.86 19.71 0.68
C VAL A 488 9.31 19.85 0.23
N LEU A 489 9.81 18.84 -0.49
CA LEU A 489 11.18 18.77 -0.96
C LEU A 489 11.20 18.79 -2.49
N MET A 490 11.99 19.68 -3.08
CA MET A 490 12.26 19.69 -4.52
C MET A 490 13.77 19.69 -4.76
N GLN A 491 14.28 18.67 -5.43
CA GLN A 491 15.73 18.49 -5.67
C GLN A 491 16.01 17.90 -7.06
N ASP A 492 17.19 18.18 -7.62
CA ASP A 492 17.69 17.58 -8.87
C ASP A 492 18.40 16.24 -8.60
N TYR A 493 18.53 15.39 -9.64
CA TYR A 493 19.21 14.09 -9.55
C TYR A 493 20.51 14.05 -10.39
N PRO A 494 21.58 13.35 -9.95
CA PRO A 494 21.70 12.56 -8.72
C PRO A 494 21.70 13.44 -7.47
N LEU A 495 21.03 12.95 -6.42
CA LEU A 495 21.05 13.59 -5.11
C LEU A 495 22.47 13.59 -4.58
N THR A 496 22.94 14.76 -4.15
CA THR A 496 24.24 14.89 -3.48
C THR A 496 24.09 15.79 -2.26
N TYR A 497 24.35 15.22 -1.09
CA TYR A 497 24.46 15.90 0.18
C TYR A 497 25.93 16.21 0.46
N HIS A 498 26.17 17.34 1.13
CA HIS A 498 27.51 17.82 1.52
C HIS A 498 27.57 18.22 3.00
N SER A 499 26.53 17.89 3.74
CA SER A 499 26.33 18.22 5.15
C SER A 499 25.21 17.36 5.70
N ILE A 500 25.17 17.25 7.03
CA ILE A 500 24.10 16.60 7.77
C ILE A 500 23.12 17.67 8.24
N LYS A 501 21.82 17.40 8.07
CA LYS A 501 20.71 18.25 8.53
C LYS A 501 19.81 17.46 9.47
N PRO A 502 20.11 17.46 10.79
CA PRO A 502 19.46 16.58 11.74
C PRO A 502 17.93 16.73 11.76
N GLY A 503 17.22 15.61 11.77
CA GLY A 503 15.76 15.53 11.85
C GLY A 503 15.02 15.79 10.54
N GLN A 504 15.70 16.20 9.47
CA GLN A 504 15.10 16.34 8.14
C GLN A 504 14.96 14.99 7.43
N LEU A 505 14.08 14.92 6.43
CA LEU A 505 13.94 13.76 5.57
C LEU A 505 15.25 13.53 4.81
N TRP A 506 15.85 12.35 4.97
CA TRP A 506 17.08 11.95 4.29
C TRP A 506 16.76 10.91 3.21
N LEU A 507 17.11 11.23 1.97
CA LEU A 507 16.91 10.33 0.84
C LEU A 507 18.22 9.59 0.50
N ASP A 508 18.09 8.34 0.06
CA ASP A 508 19.18 7.57 -0.52
C ASP A 508 19.60 8.12 -1.90
N THR A 509 20.68 7.62 -2.48
CA THR A 509 21.15 8.04 -3.82
C THR A 509 20.17 7.70 -4.93
N ASN A 510 19.18 6.85 -4.67
CA ASN A 510 18.06 6.54 -5.57
C ASN A 510 16.86 7.46 -5.32
N GLY A 511 16.90 8.39 -4.37
CA GLY A 511 15.80 9.29 -4.08
C GLY A 511 14.66 8.73 -3.24
N ASN A 512 14.83 7.56 -2.63
CA ASN A 512 13.85 7.02 -1.70
C ASN A 512 14.18 7.46 -0.27
N PRO A 513 13.20 7.67 0.61
CA PRO A 513 13.46 7.83 2.03
C PRO A 513 14.32 6.69 2.58
N ILE A 514 15.36 7.02 3.34
CA ILE A 514 16.17 6.01 4.03
C ILE A 514 15.30 5.33 5.09
N GLN A 515 15.28 3.99 5.08
CA GLN A 515 14.50 3.14 5.97
C GLN A 515 15.43 2.17 6.69
N ALA A 516 16.07 2.65 7.75
CA ALA A 516 16.99 1.92 8.60
C ALA A 516 16.84 2.41 10.04
N HIS A 517 15.78 1.98 10.72
CA HIS A 517 15.45 2.40 12.09
C HIS A 517 15.92 1.37 13.14
N GLY A 518 16.12 1.78 14.38
CA GLY A 518 16.70 0.91 15.42
C GLY A 518 18.08 0.36 15.00
N PHE A 519 18.78 1.11 14.18
CA PHE A 519 19.95 0.72 13.41
C PHE A 519 21.27 0.69 14.18
N GLN A 520 22.28 0.06 13.58
CA GLN A 520 23.69 0.34 13.88
C GLN A 520 24.41 0.82 12.61
N MET A 521 25.58 1.40 12.82
CA MET A 521 26.47 1.87 11.78
C MET A 521 27.92 1.53 12.11
N PHE A 522 28.64 0.99 11.13
CA PHE A 522 30.07 0.78 11.26
C PHE A 522 30.78 1.19 9.97
N GLU A 523 32.09 1.35 10.08
CA GLU A 523 32.97 1.62 8.96
C GLU A 523 33.89 0.41 8.72
N LYS A 524 34.04 0.04 7.45
CA LYS A 524 34.99 -0.98 7.00
C LYS A 524 35.59 -0.57 5.66
N GLU A 525 36.91 -0.49 5.61
CA GLU A 525 37.69 -0.26 4.38
C GLU A 525 37.30 1.03 3.60
N GLY A 526 37.11 2.13 4.32
CA GLY A 526 36.67 3.43 3.80
C GLY A 526 35.18 3.49 3.45
N THR A 527 34.37 2.54 3.91
CA THR A 527 32.94 2.46 3.60
C THR A 527 32.12 2.33 4.87
N TYR A 528 31.20 3.26 5.08
CA TYR A 528 30.20 3.21 6.13
C TYR A 528 29.05 2.31 5.70
N TYR A 529 28.57 1.48 6.61
CA TYR A 529 27.37 0.66 6.44
C TYR A 529 26.37 1.05 7.51
N TRP A 530 25.16 1.40 7.07
CA TRP A 530 24.04 1.77 7.93
C TRP A 530 22.91 0.79 7.68
N TYR A 531 22.50 0.03 8.69
CA TYR A 531 21.45 -0.97 8.53
C TYR A 531 20.47 -0.96 9.69
N GLY A 532 19.20 -1.20 9.38
CA GLY A 532 18.14 -1.14 10.37
C GLY A 532 16.82 -1.67 9.82
N GLU A 533 15.78 -1.47 10.61
CA GLU A 533 14.42 -1.88 10.30
C GLU A 533 13.87 -1.13 9.09
N ASN A 534 13.28 -1.87 8.15
CA ASN A 534 12.54 -1.28 7.05
C ASN A 534 11.10 -0.96 7.48
N LYS A 535 10.78 0.32 7.69
CA LYS A 535 9.45 0.79 8.12
C LYS A 535 8.59 1.35 6.97
N GLU A 536 9.00 1.16 5.72
CA GLU A 536 8.31 1.66 4.51
C GLU A 536 6.80 1.36 4.50
N TYR A 537 6.39 0.22 5.07
CA TYR A 537 5.00 -0.23 5.11
C TYR A 537 4.33 -0.13 6.49
N THR A 538 4.99 0.47 7.49
CA THR A 538 4.47 0.62 8.87
C THR A 538 3.59 1.86 8.98
N THR A 539 2.46 1.82 8.27
CA THR A 539 1.52 2.93 8.07
C THR A 539 0.24 2.71 8.89
N LEU A 540 -0.54 3.77 9.12
CA LEU A 540 -1.82 3.67 9.85
C LEU A 540 -2.73 2.59 9.24
N GLY A 541 -3.24 1.65 10.05
CA GLY A 541 -4.12 0.58 9.58
C GLY A 541 -3.45 -0.49 8.72
N SER A 542 -2.13 -0.47 8.52
CA SER A 542 -1.40 -1.61 7.94
C SER A 542 -1.28 -2.75 8.96
N ASN A 543 -0.99 -3.96 8.52
CA ASN A 543 -0.64 -5.08 9.41
C ASN A 543 0.87 -5.37 9.45
N VAL A 544 1.68 -4.49 8.85
CA VAL A 544 3.14 -4.58 8.83
C VAL A 544 3.70 -3.85 10.03
N TRP A 545 4.70 -4.45 10.68
CA TRP A 545 5.47 -3.83 11.76
C TRP A 545 6.88 -3.47 11.28
N THR A 546 7.57 -4.44 10.66
CA THR A 546 8.90 -4.28 10.05
C THR A 546 8.96 -5.17 8.82
N TYR A 547 9.38 -4.64 7.68
CA TYR A 547 9.47 -5.38 6.41
C TYR A 547 10.89 -5.82 6.11
N GLY A 548 11.49 -6.56 7.05
CA GLY A 548 12.88 -6.99 7.01
C GLY A 548 13.88 -5.92 7.48
N ILE A 549 15.16 -6.25 7.37
CA ILE A 549 16.29 -5.38 7.69
C ILE A 549 16.94 -4.92 6.39
N ARG A 550 17.03 -3.60 6.21
CA ARG A 550 17.61 -2.95 5.03
C ARG A 550 18.98 -2.36 5.37
N CYS A 551 19.88 -2.34 4.40
CA CYS A 551 21.21 -1.77 4.54
C CYS A 551 21.47 -0.69 3.48
N TYR A 552 22.25 0.30 3.85
CA TYR A 552 22.78 1.36 3.02
C TYR A 552 24.29 1.44 3.20
N ARG A 553 25.00 1.93 2.17
CA ARG A 553 26.45 2.17 2.25
C ARG A 553 26.82 3.58 1.80
N SER A 554 27.87 4.15 2.37
CA SER A 554 28.39 5.47 1.98
C SER A 554 29.91 5.51 2.07
N ARG A 555 30.55 6.31 1.21
CA ARG A 555 31.99 6.61 1.30
C ARG A 555 32.29 7.97 1.95
N ASP A 556 31.28 8.82 2.05
CA ASP A 556 31.41 10.20 2.52
C ASP A 556 30.51 10.51 3.72
N PHE A 557 29.76 9.54 4.22
CA PHE A 557 28.82 9.66 5.35
C PHE A 557 27.58 10.52 5.06
N TYR A 558 27.48 11.12 3.88
CA TYR A 558 26.38 12.00 3.47
C TYR A 558 25.44 11.31 2.47
N ASN A 559 26.02 10.58 1.52
CA ASN A 559 25.35 10.03 0.36
C ASN A 559 25.28 8.51 0.49
N TRP A 560 24.06 7.99 0.65
CA TRP A 560 23.81 6.61 1.02
C TRP A 560 23.21 5.81 -0.14
N GLU A 561 23.91 4.79 -0.59
CA GLU A 561 23.46 3.85 -1.62
C GLU A 561 22.69 2.69 -0.98
N ASP A 562 21.46 2.43 -1.43
CA ASP A 562 20.65 1.29 -0.98
C ASP A 562 21.27 -0.05 -1.38
N CYS A 563 21.62 -0.85 -0.39
CA CYS A 563 22.13 -2.22 -0.56
C CYS A 563 20.99 -3.27 -0.56
N GLY A 564 19.74 -2.84 -0.37
CA GLY A 564 18.57 -3.70 -0.31
C GLY A 564 18.35 -4.36 1.06
N LEU A 565 17.44 -5.34 1.09
CA LEU A 565 17.12 -6.12 2.29
C LEU A 565 18.18 -7.19 2.53
N ILE A 566 19.01 -7.02 3.57
CA ILE A 566 20.01 -8.00 4.01
C ILE A 566 19.38 -9.13 4.84
N ILE A 567 18.23 -8.86 5.47
CA ILE A 567 17.36 -9.88 6.09
C ILE A 567 15.95 -9.66 5.57
N LYS A 568 15.45 -10.61 4.76
CA LYS A 568 14.13 -10.49 4.13
C LYS A 568 13.01 -10.87 5.12
N PRO A 569 11.84 -10.22 5.04
CA PRO A 569 10.69 -10.66 5.82
C PRO A 569 10.15 -11.98 5.28
N ASP A 570 9.59 -12.80 6.17
CA ASP A 570 8.72 -13.89 5.76
C ASP A 570 7.34 -13.32 5.40
N THR A 571 6.84 -13.64 4.21
CA THR A 571 5.54 -13.14 3.71
C THR A 571 4.48 -14.23 3.67
N VAL A 572 4.84 -15.47 4.01
CA VAL A 572 4.00 -16.66 3.82
C VAL A 572 3.64 -17.30 5.15
N ASN A 573 4.63 -17.54 6.02
CA ASN A 573 4.41 -18.24 7.29
C ASN A 573 4.18 -17.23 8.43
N PRO A 574 2.93 -17.04 8.90
CA PRO A 574 2.64 -16.09 9.98
C PRO A 574 3.25 -16.48 11.34
N LEU A 575 3.72 -17.72 11.47
CA LEU A 575 4.43 -18.22 12.66
C LEU A 575 5.95 -18.10 12.52
N SER A 576 6.48 -17.63 11.40
CA SER A 576 7.88 -17.27 11.32
C SER A 576 8.15 -16.05 12.21
N PRO A 577 9.23 -16.03 13.01
CA PRO A 577 9.60 -14.85 13.78
C PRO A 577 9.94 -13.67 12.87
N LEU A 578 10.40 -13.93 11.64
CA LEU A 578 10.74 -12.93 10.62
C LEU A 578 9.52 -12.47 9.79
N HIS A 579 8.31 -12.95 10.10
CA HIS A 579 7.14 -12.55 9.34
C HIS A 579 6.86 -11.05 9.51
N TYR A 580 6.47 -10.34 8.44
CA TYR A 580 6.36 -8.87 8.43
C TYR A 580 5.40 -8.28 9.51
N SER A 581 4.49 -9.11 10.03
CA SER A 581 3.53 -8.73 11.08
C SER A 581 4.05 -8.98 12.51
N GLN A 582 5.19 -9.67 12.64
CA GLN A 582 5.87 -9.84 13.92
C GLN A 582 6.52 -8.53 14.33
N THR A 583 6.55 -8.32 15.64
CA THR A 583 7.02 -7.08 16.25
C THR A 583 8.52 -7.13 16.47
N LEU A 584 9.29 -7.20 15.39
CA LEU A 584 10.75 -7.25 15.41
C LEU A 584 11.38 -5.87 15.25
N ASP A 585 12.26 -5.51 16.18
CA ASP A 585 12.93 -4.22 16.26
C ASP A 585 14.44 -4.35 16.54
N ARG A 586 15.16 -3.25 16.29
CA ARG A 586 16.52 -2.98 16.75
C ARG A 586 17.56 -4.06 16.37
N PRO A 587 17.80 -4.36 15.08
CA PRO A 587 18.80 -5.34 14.68
C PRO A 587 20.22 -4.91 15.07
N HIS A 588 21.01 -5.81 15.64
CA HIS A 588 22.42 -5.60 15.95
C HIS A 588 23.25 -6.74 15.37
N ILE A 589 24.36 -6.41 14.71
CA ILE A 589 25.21 -7.36 13.99
C ILE A 589 26.65 -7.16 14.42
N ILE A 590 27.24 -8.21 14.98
CA ILE A 590 28.66 -8.25 15.35
C ILE A 590 29.39 -9.37 14.60
N TYR A 591 30.66 -9.13 14.26
CA TYR A 591 31.52 -10.14 13.64
C TYR A 591 32.20 -10.99 14.70
N ASN A 592 32.18 -12.30 14.52
CA ASN A 592 32.87 -13.26 15.38
C ASN A 592 34.12 -13.78 14.68
N GLU A 593 35.29 -13.31 15.10
CA GLU A 593 36.60 -13.73 14.57
C GLU A 593 36.87 -15.23 14.72
N LYS A 594 36.35 -15.88 15.77
CA LYS A 594 36.60 -17.31 16.03
C LYS A 594 35.84 -18.20 15.07
N THR A 595 34.61 -17.83 14.73
CA THR A 595 33.75 -18.62 13.83
C THR A 595 33.80 -18.13 12.39
N GLY A 596 34.30 -16.91 12.15
CA GLY A 596 34.30 -16.23 10.86
C GLY A 596 32.91 -15.78 10.40
N LYS A 597 31.93 -15.71 11.30
CA LYS A 597 30.52 -15.41 10.98
C LYS A 597 30.11 -14.04 11.49
N TYR A 598 29.18 -13.41 10.77
CA TYR A 598 28.38 -12.30 11.28
C TYR A 598 27.20 -12.86 12.06
N VAL A 599 26.97 -12.35 13.28
CA VAL A 599 25.89 -12.79 14.16
C VAL A 599 24.93 -11.62 14.37
N CYS A 600 23.68 -11.80 13.97
CA CYS A 600 22.62 -10.80 14.11
C CYS A 600 21.68 -11.18 15.24
N TRP A 601 21.43 -10.25 16.16
CA TRP A 601 20.36 -10.34 17.15
C TRP A 601 19.29 -9.31 16.79
N ILE A 602 18.02 -9.68 16.95
CA ILE A 602 16.88 -8.81 16.72
C ILE A 602 15.91 -8.98 17.89
N LYS A 603 15.40 -7.89 18.43
CA LYS A 603 14.47 -7.90 19.56
C LYS A 603 13.05 -8.17 19.08
N SER A 604 12.30 -9.02 19.79
CA SER A 604 10.85 -9.11 19.68
C SER A 604 10.15 -8.31 20.78
N MET A 605 9.31 -7.35 20.38
CA MET A 605 8.48 -6.48 21.24
C MET A 605 7.20 -7.16 21.79
N ASP A 606 7.20 -8.48 21.95
CA ASP A 606 6.11 -9.16 22.64
C ASP A 606 6.05 -8.76 24.13
N THR A 607 4.91 -8.99 24.80
CA THR A 607 4.67 -8.58 26.21
C THR A 607 5.78 -9.01 27.17
N ASP A 608 6.36 -10.19 26.93
CA ASP A 608 7.56 -10.69 27.58
C ASP A 608 8.55 -11.07 26.48
N GLY A 609 9.24 -10.05 25.96
CA GLY A 609 10.04 -10.10 24.73
C GLY A 609 11.16 -11.14 24.73
N TYR A 610 11.70 -11.43 23.55
CA TYR A 610 12.80 -12.37 23.35
C TYR A 610 13.67 -11.94 22.16
N PHE A 611 14.86 -12.52 22.03
CA PHE A 611 15.72 -12.30 20.86
C PHE A 611 15.48 -13.34 19.77
N VAL A 612 15.60 -12.90 18.53
CA VAL A 612 15.75 -13.75 17.33
C VAL A 612 17.20 -13.63 16.90
N ILE A 613 17.89 -14.76 16.79
CA ILE A 613 19.32 -14.83 16.48
C ILE A 613 19.50 -15.45 15.09
N LEU A 614 20.28 -14.79 14.26
CA LEU A 614 20.66 -15.22 12.92
C LEU A 614 22.17 -15.18 12.75
N GLN A 615 22.69 -15.85 11.73
CA GLN A 615 24.10 -15.76 11.34
C GLN A 615 24.28 -15.76 9.82
N ALA A 616 25.41 -15.21 9.34
CA ALA A 616 25.79 -15.19 7.94
C ALA A 616 27.31 -15.31 7.76
N ASP A 617 27.74 -15.77 6.59
CA ASP A 617 29.16 -15.74 6.17
C ASP A 617 29.60 -14.34 5.69
N ASP A 618 28.67 -13.54 5.18
CA ASP A 618 28.90 -12.18 4.69
C ASP A 618 27.98 -11.20 5.42
N PHE A 619 28.44 -9.97 5.63
CA PHE A 619 27.66 -8.93 6.30
C PHE A 619 26.34 -8.63 5.58
N LEU A 620 26.31 -8.67 4.25
CA LEU A 620 25.11 -8.44 3.46
C LEU A 620 24.21 -9.68 3.38
N GLY A 621 24.59 -10.77 4.06
CA GLY A 621 23.85 -12.01 4.13
C GLY A 621 24.24 -13.02 3.05
N PRO A 622 23.41 -14.05 2.82
CA PRO A 622 22.11 -14.27 3.47
C PRO A 622 22.26 -14.63 4.95
N TYR A 623 21.37 -14.09 5.79
CA TYR A 623 21.27 -14.47 7.20
C TYR A 623 20.33 -15.66 7.37
N GLU A 624 20.82 -16.67 8.10
CA GLU A 624 20.07 -17.87 8.45
C GLU A 624 19.58 -17.78 9.89
N TYR A 625 18.31 -18.10 10.11
CA TYR A 625 17.76 -18.21 11.47
C TYR A 625 18.44 -19.33 12.24
N VAL A 626 18.94 -19.02 13.43
CA VAL A 626 19.56 -19.98 14.33
C VAL A 626 18.58 -20.38 15.42
N ARG A 627 18.04 -19.40 16.17
CA ARG A 627 17.17 -19.66 17.33
C ARG A 627 16.43 -18.43 17.82
N SER A 628 15.46 -18.65 18.70
CA SER A 628 14.88 -17.63 19.56
C SER A 628 15.35 -17.84 21.01
N LEU A 629 15.58 -16.76 21.76
CA LEU A 629 16.24 -16.83 23.07
C LEU A 629 15.67 -15.82 24.08
N LYS A 630 15.39 -16.31 25.30
CA LYS A 630 15.28 -15.49 26.53
C LYS A 630 16.56 -15.65 27.36
N PRO A 631 17.52 -14.72 27.29
CA PRO A 631 18.82 -14.87 27.94
C PRO A 631 18.66 -15.02 29.46
N GLY A 632 19.16 -16.12 30.04
CA GLY A 632 19.06 -16.36 31.49
C GLY A 632 17.61 -16.48 32.01
N GLY A 633 16.66 -16.72 31.11
CA GLY A 633 15.21 -16.74 31.34
C GLY A 633 14.57 -15.35 31.45
N TYR A 634 15.29 -14.27 31.13
CA TYR A 634 14.74 -12.91 31.17
C TYR A 634 14.00 -12.57 29.88
N GLY A 635 12.86 -11.88 30.02
CA GLY A 635 12.31 -11.09 28.91
C GLY A 635 13.27 -9.96 28.53
N VAL A 636 13.22 -9.54 27.27
CA VAL A 636 14.18 -8.57 26.72
C VAL A 636 13.49 -7.34 26.12
N GLY A 637 14.10 -6.19 26.41
CA GLY A 637 13.78 -4.85 25.97
C GLY A 637 14.81 -4.37 24.95
N ASP A 638 15.01 -3.06 24.86
CA ASP A 638 16.05 -2.50 23.98
C ASP A 638 17.43 -2.98 24.40
N PHE A 639 18.34 -3.12 23.43
CA PHE A 639 19.62 -3.75 23.65
C PHE A 639 20.70 -3.20 22.71
N ASP A 640 21.95 -3.49 23.06
CA ASP A 640 23.15 -3.21 22.29
C ASP A 640 24.20 -4.30 22.52
N MET A 641 25.14 -4.44 21.60
CA MET A 641 26.13 -5.51 21.56
C MET A 641 27.51 -4.97 21.21
N TYR A 642 28.53 -5.50 21.89
CA TYR A 642 29.93 -5.14 21.65
C TYR A 642 30.78 -6.41 21.54
N ALA A 643 31.53 -6.51 20.44
CA ALA A 643 32.60 -7.49 20.28
C ALA A 643 33.92 -6.80 20.61
N ASP A 644 34.54 -7.19 21.70
CA ASP A 644 35.81 -6.62 22.15
C ASP A 644 36.95 -7.14 21.25
N PRO A 645 37.58 -6.27 20.44
CA PRO A 645 38.64 -6.70 19.53
C PRO A 645 39.93 -7.08 20.26
N GLU A 646 40.14 -6.62 21.50
CA GLU A 646 41.35 -6.92 22.26
C GLU A 646 41.29 -8.32 22.88
N THR A 647 40.13 -8.72 23.39
CA THR A 647 39.96 -10.00 24.09
C THR A 647 39.26 -11.07 23.25
N GLY A 648 38.60 -10.69 22.15
CA GLY A 648 37.76 -11.57 21.33
C GLY A 648 36.48 -12.03 22.04
N LYS A 649 36.09 -11.36 23.15
CA LYS A 649 34.85 -11.64 23.89
C LYS A 649 33.72 -10.76 23.39
N GLY A 650 32.50 -11.29 23.44
CA GLY A 650 31.28 -10.54 23.13
C GLY A 650 30.51 -10.19 24.39
N TYR A 651 29.82 -9.05 24.37
CA TYR A 651 28.97 -8.56 25.45
C TYR A 651 27.63 -8.08 24.88
N VAL A 652 26.57 -8.22 25.66
CA VAL A 652 25.24 -7.68 25.35
C VAL A 652 24.69 -6.92 26.56
N TRP A 653 24.21 -5.72 26.32
CA TRP A 653 23.38 -4.98 27.26
C TRP A 653 21.95 -5.07 26.79
N PHE A 654 21.03 -5.52 27.65
CA PHE A 654 19.61 -5.49 27.33
C PHE A 654 18.79 -5.05 28.52
N GLU A 655 17.78 -4.25 28.25
CA GLU A 655 16.77 -3.92 29.23
C GLU A 655 15.98 -5.18 29.56
N ARG A 656 15.80 -5.50 30.84
CA ARG A 656 14.69 -6.35 31.27
C ARG A 656 13.45 -5.44 31.30
N PRO A 657 12.43 -5.70 30.45
CA PRO A 657 11.40 -4.72 30.11
C PRO A 657 10.88 -3.96 31.31
N HIS A 658 11.04 -2.63 31.29
CA HIS A 658 10.56 -1.68 32.27
C HIS A 658 11.09 -1.85 33.71
N TRP A 659 12.28 -2.46 33.88
CA TRP A 659 12.82 -2.76 35.21
C TRP A 659 14.29 -2.44 35.46
N GLU A 660 15.22 -3.09 34.77
CA GLU A 660 16.67 -3.01 35.02
C GLU A 660 17.46 -3.29 33.74
N MET A 661 18.73 -2.87 33.68
CA MET A 661 19.63 -3.20 32.58
C MET A 661 20.48 -4.42 32.96
N ILE A 662 20.59 -5.39 32.07
CA ILE A 662 21.45 -6.56 32.24
C ILE A 662 22.65 -6.42 31.31
N CYS A 663 23.87 -6.57 31.83
CA CYS A 663 25.06 -6.79 31.01
C CYS A 663 25.46 -8.27 31.13
N ALA A 664 25.58 -8.97 30.01
CA ALA A 664 25.96 -10.38 29.98
C ALA A 664 27.09 -10.61 28.98
N GLN A 665 28.02 -11.49 29.35
CA GLN A 665 29.04 -11.96 28.41
C GLN A 665 28.43 -13.02 27.49
N LEU A 666 28.70 -12.93 26.18
CA LEU A 666 28.28 -13.89 25.16
C LEU A 666 29.13 -15.17 25.18
N THR A 667 28.56 -16.27 24.70
CA THR A 667 29.29 -17.52 24.42
C THR A 667 30.32 -17.32 23.29
N ASP A 668 31.28 -18.23 23.14
CA ASP A 668 32.35 -18.09 22.13
C ASP A 668 31.86 -17.98 20.68
N ASP A 669 30.65 -18.46 20.38
CA ASP A 669 29.98 -18.36 19.08
C ASP A 669 29.07 -17.13 18.94
N PHE A 670 28.90 -16.33 20.00
CA PHE A 670 27.97 -15.20 20.11
C PHE A 670 26.47 -15.54 19.93
N LEU A 671 26.11 -16.84 19.97
CA LEU A 671 24.73 -17.29 19.77
C LEU A 671 23.92 -17.44 21.07
N ASN A 672 24.53 -17.15 22.23
CA ASN A 672 23.90 -17.17 23.54
C ASN A 672 24.68 -16.30 24.55
N ILE A 673 24.14 -16.16 25.77
CA ILE A 673 24.89 -15.62 26.91
C ILE A 673 25.51 -16.75 27.75
N THR A 674 26.62 -16.44 28.40
CA THR A 674 27.20 -17.27 29.48
C THR A 674 26.41 -17.11 30.77
N SER A 675 26.77 -17.87 31.82
CA SER A 675 26.19 -17.67 33.16
C SER A 675 26.64 -16.39 33.87
N GLY A 676 27.67 -15.71 33.36
CA GLY A 676 28.18 -14.45 33.92
C GLY A 676 27.35 -13.26 33.43
N TYR A 677 26.65 -12.60 34.34
CA TYR A 677 25.94 -11.35 34.08
C TYR A 677 25.93 -10.44 35.31
N SER A 678 25.78 -9.15 35.08
CA SER A 678 25.62 -8.08 36.07
C SER A 678 24.32 -7.32 35.82
N LYS A 679 23.87 -6.58 36.85
CA LYS A 679 22.63 -5.80 36.83
C LYS A 679 22.96 -4.35 37.13
N HIS A 680 22.44 -3.45 36.30
CA HIS A 680 22.66 -2.01 36.40
C HIS A 680 21.32 -1.28 36.36
N PHE A 681 21.27 -0.05 36.86
CA PHE A 681 20.04 0.77 36.91
C PHE A 681 18.84 0.05 37.58
N VAL A 682 19.10 -0.65 38.68
CA VAL A 682 18.10 -1.50 39.36
C VAL A 682 17.13 -0.65 40.19
N GLY A 683 15.86 -1.07 40.23
CA GLY A 683 14.84 -0.46 41.09
C GLY A 683 14.21 0.81 40.52
N LEU A 684 14.49 1.12 39.26
CA LEU A 684 13.84 2.20 38.52
C LEU A 684 12.52 1.72 37.90
N ARG A 685 11.62 2.66 37.62
CA ARG A 685 10.34 2.41 36.96
C ARG A 685 10.12 3.44 35.86
N PRO A 686 9.40 3.14 34.77
CA PRO A 686 9.11 4.11 33.73
C PRO A 686 8.50 5.40 34.33
N PRO A 687 8.96 6.60 33.91
CA PRO A 687 9.89 6.85 32.80
C PRO A 687 11.38 6.76 33.14
N PHE A 688 11.74 6.48 34.40
CA PHE A 688 13.12 6.50 34.88
C PHE A 688 13.89 5.22 34.58
N THR A 689 13.20 4.10 34.31
CA THR A 689 13.86 2.90 33.77
C THR A 689 14.68 3.28 32.54
N ARG A 690 15.86 2.64 32.42
CA ARG A 690 16.78 2.87 31.33
C ARG A 690 16.56 1.83 30.23
N GLU A 691 16.37 2.31 29.01
CA GLU A 691 16.25 1.54 27.77
C GLU A 691 17.24 2.10 26.73
N ALA A 692 17.21 1.60 25.49
CA ALA A 692 18.08 2.01 24.38
C ALA A 692 19.55 2.17 24.81
N PRO A 693 20.18 1.11 25.36
CA PRO A 693 21.60 1.15 25.63
C PRO A 693 22.37 1.43 24.33
N THR A 694 23.40 2.26 24.39
CA THR A 694 24.31 2.53 23.29
C THR A 694 25.71 2.70 23.85
N HIS A 695 26.55 1.70 23.61
CA HIS A 695 27.93 1.61 24.09
C HIS A 695 28.88 2.27 23.09
N PHE A 696 29.89 2.96 23.62
CA PHE A 696 31.07 3.36 22.85
C PHE A 696 32.29 3.51 23.75
N MET A 697 33.48 3.62 23.15
CA MET A 697 34.72 3.87 23.87
C MET A 697 35.33 5.21 23.48
N HIS A 698 35.89 5.90 24.47
CA HIS A 698 36.67 7.12 24.26
C HIS A 698 37.85 7.14 25.25
N GLU A 699 39.07 7.37 24.76
CA GLU A 699 40.31 7.42 25.56
C GLU A 699 40.49 6.24 26.54
N GLY A 700 40.14 5.02 26.09
CA GLY A 700 40.29 3.79 26.87
C GLY A 700 39.22 3.60 27.96
N LYS A 701 38.20 4.46 28.01
CA LYS A 701 37.06 4.35 28.91
C LYS A 701 35.80 3.94 28.16
N HIS A 702 34.96 3.13 28.79
CA HIS A 702 33.65 2.77 28.24
C HIS A 702 32.59 3.77 28.68
N TYR A 703 31.69 4.08 27.75
CA TYR A 703 30.53 4.92 27.97
C TYR A 703 29.26 4.17 27.53
N LEU A 704 28.15 4.41 28.23
CA LEU A 704 26.84 3.88 27.86
C LEU A 704 25.80 5.00 27.92
N PHE A 705 25.29 5.39 26.76
CA PHE A 705 24.06 6.16 26.67
C PHE A 705 22.87 5.24 26.91
N THR A 706 21.83 5.78 27.52
CA THR A 706 20.53 5.13 27.69
C THR A 706 19.43 6.18 27.55
N SER A 707 18.20 5.76 27.24
CA SER A 707 16.99 6.60 27.25
C SER A 707 16.07 6.25 28.43
N GLY A 708 15.18 7.17 28.80
CA GLY A 708 14.06 6.88 29.70
C GLY A 708 12.91 6.18 28.96
N THR A 709 12.16 5.33 29.65
CA THR A 709 11.10 4.51 29.00
C THR A 709 9.75 5.21 28.86
N THR A 710 9.39 5.59 27.64
CA THR A 710 8.05 6.13 27.29
C THR A 710 7.44 5.53 26.01
N GLY A 711 8.04 4.46 25.47
CA GLY A 711 7.71 3.93 24.14
C GLY A 711 8.24 4.84 23.04
N TYR A 712 7.56 4.96 21.89
CA TYR A 712 8.03 5.83 20.79
C TYR A 712 8.06 7.34 21.10
N VAL A 713 7.43 7.77 22.20
CA VAL A 713 7.54 9.17 22.64
C VAL A 713 8.93 9.36 23.26
N PRO A 714 9.76 10.28 22.75
CA PRO A 714 11.14 10.42 23.16
C PRO A 714 11.27 10.93 24.61
N ASN A 715 12.40 10.64 25.25
CA ASN A 715 12.62 10.87 26.67
C ASN A 715 14.06 11.30 26.97
N LYS A 716 14.33 11.61 28.24
CA LYS A 716 15.62 12.09 28.72
C LYS A 716 16.69 11.00 28.65
N SER A 717 17.75 11.29 27.92
CA SER A 717 18.95 10.47 27.90
C SER A 717 19.79 10.63 29.18
N LEU A 718 20.59 9.61 29.46
CA LEU A 718 21.56 9.54 30.54
C LEU A 718 22.84 8.94 29.98
N VAL A 719 24.00 9.44 30.39
CA VAL A 719 25.28 8.82 30.10
C VAL A 719 25.95 8.29 31.36
N THR A 720 26.49 7.09 31.27
CA THR A 720 27.35 6.50 32.30
C THR A 720 28.73 6.18 31.76
N SER A 721 29.72 6.05 32.63
CA SER A 721 31.05 5.54 32.27
C SER A 721 31.49 4.42 33.22
N PHE A 722 32.30 3.48 32.71
CA PHE A 722 32.78 2.32 33.46
C PHE A 722 34.11 1.80 32.91
N ASP A 723 34.87 1.10 33.76
CA ASP A 723 36.18 0.51 33.41
C ASP A 723 36.11 -1.02 33.27
N ASP A 724 35.13 -1.66 33.90
CA ASP A 724 34.87 -3.11 33.80
C ASP A 724 33.40 -3.35 33.43
N PHE A 725 33.15 -4.24 32.46
CA PHE A 725 31.82 -4.54 31.93
C PHE A 725 30.82 -4.99 33.02
N HIS A 726 31.33 -5.67 34.05
CA HIS A 726 30.52 -6.14 35.18
C HIS A 726 30.71 -5.30 36.45
N GLY A 727 31.45 -4.21 36.35
CA GLY A 727 31.80 -3.31 37.45
C GLY A 727 30.76 -2.21 37.71
N GLU A 728 31.23 -1.13 38.33
CA GLU A 728 30.38 0.03 38.67
C GLU A 728 30.22 0.98 37.49
N TYR A 729 28.99 1.45 37.28
CA TYR A 729 28.66 2.44 36.24
C TYR A 729 28.47 3.80 36.88
N VAL A 730 29.37 4.72 36.58
CA VAL A 730 29.37 6.09 37.12
C VAL A 730 28.43 6.94 36.29
N ASP A 731 27.39 7.48 36.92
CA ASP A 731 26.44 8.44 36.32
C ASP A 731 27.12 9.79 36.03
N LEU A 732 27.08 10.20 34.76
CA LEU A 732 27.62 11.47 34.27
C LEU A 732 26.53 12.48 33.90
N GLY A 733 25.25 12.12 34.06
CA GLY A 733 24.10 13.00 33.86
C GLY A 733 23.53 13.00 32.44
N ASN A 734 22.80 14.07 32.11
CA ASN A 734 22.12 14.23 30.82
C ASN A 734 23.10 14.72 29.75
N PRO A 735 23.27 13.99 28.62
CA PRO A 735 24.16 14.42 27.55
C PRO A 735 23.62 15.57 26.70
N HIS A 736 22.35 15.96 26.85
CA HIS A 736 21.72 17.05 26.08
C HIS A 736 21.44 18.28 26.99
N PRO A 737 22.45 19.06 27.39
CA PRO A 737 22.27 20.15 28.36
C PRO A 737 21.37 21.29 27.86
N ALA A 738 21.28 21.49 26.54
CA ALA A 738 20.48 22.54 25.91
C ALA A 738 19.03 22.11 25.56
N ASP A 739 18.68 20.83 25.74
CA ASP A 739 17.34 20.34 25.40
C ASP A 739 16.30 20.73 26.44
N LYS A 740 15.53 21.77 26.12
CA LYS A 740 14.46 22.30 26.99
C LYS A 740 13.28 21.34 27.20
N TYR A 741 13.13 20.31 26.37
CA TYR A 741 12.00 19.37 26.46
C TYR A 741 12.34 18.08 27.21
N GLU A 742 13.61 17.90 27.61
CA GLU A 742 14.12 16.66 28.20
C GLU A 742 13.74 15.41 27.39
N SER A 743 13.85 15.52 26.06
CA SER A 743 13.42 14.51 25.09
C SER A 743 14.54 14.06 24.15
N SER A 744 15.80 14.38 24.49
CA SER A 744 16.96 14.10 23.64
C SER A 744 16.78 14.65 22.23
N PHE A 745 16.37 15.92 22.13
CA PHE A 745 16.00 16.59 20.88
C PHE A 745 14.96 15.83 20.05
N PHE A 746 13.94 15.29 20.74
CA PHE A 746 12.87 14.48 20.18
C PHE A 746 13.36 13.23 19.45
N SER A 747 14.43 12.61 19.93
CA SER A 747 15.03 11.43 19.32
C SER A 747 15.44 10.41 20.39
N GLN A 748 15.82 9.21 19.96
CA GLN A 748 16.37 8.16 20.81
C GLN A 748 17.69 7.71 20.21
N ILE A 749 18.79 7.84 20.97
CA ILE A 749 20.11 7.38 20.51
C ILE A 749 20.05 5.87 20.31
N THR A 750 20.59 5.44 19.19
CA THR A 750 20.63 4.04 18.79
C THR A 750 22.07 3.56 18.65
N ASP A 751 22.97 4.40 18.17
CA ASP A 751 24.38 4.05 17.97
C ASP A 751 25.32 5.27 18.10
N VAL A 752 26.61 5.03 18.30
CA VAL A 752 27.66 6.04 18.28
C VAL A 752 28.81 5.57 17.39
N ILE A 753 29.12 6.34 16.36
CA ILE A 753 30.24 6.04 15.46
C ILE A 753 31.40 7.01 15.67
N LYS A 754 32.62 6.46 15.75
CA LYS A 754 33.85 7.24 15.63
C LYS A 754 34.20 7.43 14.16
N ILE A 755 34.36 8.66 13.72
CA ILE A 755 34.77 8.96 12.34
C ILE A 755 36.27 8.62 12.18
N PRO A 756 36.64 7.70 11.28
CA PRO A 756 38.04 7.32 11.09
C PRO A 756 38.92 8.51 10.69
N GLY A 757 40.08 8.62 11.34
CA GLY A 757 41.05 9.70 11.06
C GLY A 757 40.57 11.11 11.47
N LYS A 758 39.55 11.20 12.32
CA LYS A 758 39.06 12.43 12.94
C LYS A 758 38.96 12.26 14.45
N ASN A 759 39.14 13.34 15.19
CA ASN A 759 38.73 13.39 16.60
C ASN A 759 37.23 13.74 16.71
N LEU A 760 36.38 12.90 16.10
CA LEU A 760 34.95 13.12 16.00
C LEU A 760 34.19 11.83 16.31
N TYR A 761 33.30 11.91 17.28
CA TYR A 761 32.27 10.90 17.55
C TYR A 761 30.91 11.50 17.21
N VAL A 762 30.02 10.69 16.64
CA VAL A 762 28.69 11.14 16.22
C VAL A 762 27.66 10.26 16.90
N ALA A 763 26.75 10.88 17.66
CA ALA A 763 25.57 10.22 18.18
C ALA A 763 24.54 10.08 17.06
N LEU A 764 24.09 8.85 16.83
CA LEU A 764 23.14 8.49 15.78
C LEU A 764 21.81 8.12 16.45
N ALA A 765 20.74 8.82 16.09
CA ALA A 765 19.46 8.66 16.77
C ALA A 765 18.27 8.60 15.80
N ASP A 766 17.26 7.82 16.17
CA ASP A 766 15.94 7.79 15.51
C ASP A 766 15.03 8.88 16.07
N ARG A 767 14.39 9.64 15.19
CA ARG A 767 13.23 10.47 15.49
C ARG A 767 11.99 9.72 15.02
N TRP A 768 11.48 8.86 15.91
CA TRP A 768 10.34 7.97 15.64
C TRP A 768 9.03 8.69 15.28
N LEU A 769 8.76 9.81 15.94
CA LEU A 769 7.51 10.58 15.80
C LEU A 769 7.81 12.06 15.49
N PRO A 770 8.16 12.40 14.23
CA PRO A 770 8.55 13.76 13.85
C PRO A 770 7.49 14.82 14.15
N GLU A 771 6.21 14.45 14.16
CA GLU A 771 5.09 15.33 14.48
C GLU A 771 5.08 15.83 15.93
N LEU A 772 5.87 15.23 16.82
CA LEU A 772 5.99 15.67 18.21
C LEU A 772 7.00 16.80 18.41
N THR A 773 7.77 17.16 17.37
CA THR A 773 8.81 18.19 17.45
C THR A 773 8.24 19.52 17.96
N ASP A 774 8.95 20.15 18.88
CA ASP A 774 8.58 21.39 19.58
C ASP A 774 7.30 21.35 20.43
N THR A 775 6.72 20.17 20.68
CA THR A 775 5.54 20.00 21.55
C THR A 775 5.91 19.68 23.01
N ASP A 776 4.98 19.95 23.94
CA ASP A 776 5.09 19.54 25.35
C ASP A 776 4.64 18.08 25.60
N ILE A 777 4.29 17.33 24.56
CA ILE A 777 3.79 15.95 24.66
C ILE A 777 4.79 15.02 25.36
N PRO A 778 6.10 15.05 25.07
CA PRO A 778 7.08 14.20 25.76
C PRO A 778 7.05 14.37 27.29
N ILE A 779 7.10 15.61 27.78
CA ILE A 779 7.07 15.95 29.20
C ILE A 779 5.79 15.41 29.86
N ARG A 780 4.64 15.61 29.22
CA ARG A 780 3.35 15.13 29.74
C ARG A 780 3.28 13.61 29.76
N THR A 781 3.84 12.96 28.75
CA THR A 781 3.88 11.49 28.63
C THR A 781 4.75 10.87 29.71
N ALA A 782 5.94 11.43 29.97
CA ALA A 782 6.81 10.98 31.05
C ALA A 782 6.11 11.03 32.42
N LYS A 783 5.47 12.16 32.75
CA LYS A 783 4.67 12.32 33.99
C LYS A 783 3.51 11.33 34.10
N ASN A 784 2.90 10.95 32.97
CA ASN A 784 1.83 9.97 32.96
C ASN A 784 2.34 8.54 33.18
N LYS A 785 3.51 8.18 32.62
CA LYS A 785 4.14 6.88 32.83
C LYS A 785 4.52 6.67 34.29
N GLU A 786 5.06 7.69 34.94
CA GLU A 786 5.42 7.63 36.37
C GLU A 786 4.24 7.17 37.25
N LYS A 787 3.04 7.70 36.96
CA LYS A 787 1.81 7.31 37.67
C LYS A 787 1.34 5.90 37.33
N HIS A 788 1.45 5.50 36.06
CA HIS A 788 0.97 4.20 35.59
C HIS A 788 1.81 3.02 36.07
N TYR A 789 3.11 3.21 36.24
CA TYR A 789 4.06 2.14 36.56
C TYR A 789 4.41 2.06 38.05
N VAL A 790 3.68 2.77 38.92
CA VAL A 790 3.93 2.80 40.38
C VAL A 790 3.92 1.42 41.04
N ASN A 791 3.18 0.45 40.50
CA ASN A 791 3.12 -0.92 41.00
C ASN A 791 3.74 -1.95 40.04
N HIS A 792 4.50 -1.49 39.04
CA HIS A 792 5.13 -2.38 38.07
C HIS A 792 6.11 -3.34 38.78
N GLN A 793 6.12 -4.57 38.31
CA GLN A 793 6.99 -5.65 38.75
C GLN A 793 7.53 -6.35 37.51
N PRO A 794 8.77 -6.86 37.55
CA PRO A 794 9.34 -7.48 36.37
C PRO A 794 8.70 -8.84 36.10
N PHE A 795 8.64 -9.23 34.83
CA PHE A 795 8.17 -10.56 34.45
C PHE A 795 9.00 -11.67 35.10
N PRO A 796 8.38 -12.77 35.55
CA PRO A 796 9.11 -13.90 36.12
C PRO A 796 10.07 -14.49 35.10
N LYS A 797 11.12 -15.18 35.57
CA LYS A 797 12.01 -15.90 34.66
C LYS A 797 11.24 -17.02 33.95
N ASP A 798 11.46 -17.12 32.64
CA ASP A 798 10.88 -18.13 31.78
C ASP A 798 11.98 -18.75 30.91
N PHE A 799 12.24 -20.04 31.12
CA PHE A 799 13.23 -20.81 30.39
C PHE A 799 12.64 -21.58 29.21
N SER A 800 11.35 -21.42 28.93
CA SER A 800 10.72 -22.04 27.77
C SER A 800 11.18 -21.37 26.46
N GLU A 801 11.15 -22.14 25.39
CA GLU A 801 11.47 -21.62 24.06
C GLU A 801 10.37 -20.64 23.60
N PRO A 802 10.73 -19.44 23.11
CA PRO A 802 9.76 -18.46 22.64
C PRO A 802 8.89 -19.00 21.49
N LYS A 803 7.58 -18.74 21.56
CA LYS A 803 6.62 -19.12 20.53
C LYS A 803 5.99 -17.88 19.90
N THR A 804 6.00 -17.83 18.57
CA THR A 804 5.33 -16.82 17.77
C THR A 804 3.82 -17.08 17.70
N ARG A 805 3.06 -16.02 17.41
CA ARG A 805 1.61 -16.08 17.21
C ARG A 805 1.26 -15.40 15.89
N ASP A 806 0.16 -15.82 15.26
CA ASP A 806 -0.32 -15.15 14.05
C ASP A 806 -0.84 -13.74 14.40
N LYS A 807 -0.12 -12.71 13.93
CA LYS A 807 -0.43 -11.29 14.15
C LYS A 807 -1.05 -10.62 12.93
N ARG A 808 -1.43 -11.35 11.87
CA ARG A 808 -1.95 -10.76 10.62
C ARG A 808 -3.23 -9.95 10.78
N ASN A 809 -3.98 -10.13 11.88
CA ASN A 809 -5.19 -9.37 12.19
C ASN A 809 -4.92 -8.09 12.99
N LEU A 810 -3.72 -7.91 13.54
CA LEU A 810 -3.34 -6.66 14.19
C LEU A 810 -3.15 -5.57 13.14
N ARG A 811 -3.56 -4.35 13.48
CA ARG A 811 -3.50 -3.19 12.60
C ARG A 811 -2.78 -2.07 13.34
N ARG A 812 -1.88 -1.36 12.66
CA ARG A 812 -1.19 -0.20 13.23
C ARG A 812 -2.20 0.89 13.56
N THR A 813 -2.00 1.53 14.69
CA THR A 813 -2.77 2.68 15.18
C THR A 813 -1.93 3.94 15.05
N LYS A 814 -2.47 5.11 15.42
CA LYS A 814 -1.72 6.37 15.34
C LYS A 814 -0.42 6.37 16.16
N TRP A 815 -0.33 5.56 17.22
CA TRP A 815 0.81 5.57 18.14
C TRP A 815 2.04 4.82 17.60
N ASP A 816 1.86 3.93 16.62
CA ASP A 816 2.87 3.02 16.07
C ASP A 816 2.96 3.12 14.55
N VAL A 817 2.69 4.31 14.00
CA VAL A 817 2.97 4.69 12.61
C VAL A 817 4.35 5.31 12.56
N THR A 818 5.32 4.60 11.98
CA THR A 818 6.74 5.03 11.99
C THR A 818 7.38 5.09 10.61
N PHE A 819 6.60 4.93 9.52
CA PHE A 819 7.13 5.02 8.15
C PHE A 819 7.77 6.38 7.81
N ASN A 820 7.36 7.44 8.50
CA ASN A 820 7.82 8.82 8.32
C ASN A 820 8.92 9.22 9.32
N ALA A 821 9.42 8.29 10.14
CA ALA A 821 10.49 8.57 11.09
C ALA A 821 11.73 9.13 10.36
N THR A 822 12.46 10.02 11.03
CA THR A 822 13.68 10.67 10.51
C THR A 822 14.87 10.41 11.42
N TYR A 823 16.04 10.97 11.09
CA TYR A 823 17.29 10.67 11.79
C TYR A 823 17.94 11.94 12.33
N VAL A 824 18.48 11.88 13.55
CA VAL A 824 19.19 12.98 14.21
C VAL A 824 20.63 12.54 14.43
N PHE A 825 21.54 12.99 13.56
CA PHE A 825 22.97 12.70 13.67
C PHE A 825 23.68 13.96 14.17
N LEU A 826 24.26 13.89 15.37
CA LEU A 826 24.88 15.05 16.03
C LEU A 826 26.28 14.71 16.56
N PRO A 827 27.27 15.61 16.38
CA PRO A 827 28.60 15.47 16.96
C PRO A 827 28.57 15.41 18.49
N ILE A 828 29.44 14.58 19.06
CA ILE A 828 29.67 14.50 20.50
C ILE A 828 30.92 15.33 20.83
N THR A 829 30.78 16.22 21.80
CA THR A 829 31.90 16.96 22.40
C THR A 829 32.19 16.42 23.79
N PHE A 830 33.42 16.51 24.26
CA PHE A 830 33.80 16.05 25.61
C PHE A 830 34.19 17.26 26.47
N LYS A 831 33.49 17.43 27.59
CA LYS A 831 33.79 18.46 28.58
C LYS A 831 34.12 17.80 29.91
N ASP A 832 35.37 17.95 30.37
CA ASP A 832 35.87 17.32 31.59
C ASP A 832 35.63 15.79 31.63
N GLY A 833 35.77 15.12 30.47
CA GLY A 833 35.53 13.68 30.32
C GLY A 833 34.06 13.27 30.21
N VAL A 834 33.12 14.22 30.19
CA VAL A 834 31.68 13.98 30.02
C VAL A 834 31.26 14.28 28.58
N PRO A 835 30.64 13.32 27.87
CA PRO A 835 30.13 13.56 26.52
C PRO A 835 28.89 14.45 26.54
N GLN A 836 28.86 15.43 25.65
CA GLN A 836 27.77 16.39 25.46
C GLN A 836 27.37 16.47 23.99
N ILE A 837 26.07 16.53 23.74
CA ILE A 837 25.45 16.62 22.42
C ILE A 837 24.66 17.93 22.38
N GLU A 838 25.04 18.80 21.45
CA GLU A 838 24.36 20.07 21.20
C GLU A 838 23.63 20.02 19.85
N TRP A 839 22.53 20.76 19.74
CA TRP A 839 21.78 20.83 18.49
C TRP A 839 22.52 21.70 17.46
N LEU A 840 22.66 21.17 16.25
CA LEU A 840 23.16 21.89 15.08
C LEU A 840 22.12 21.77 13.96
N ASP A 841 21.71 22.90 13.37
CA ASP A 841 20.76 22.88 12.25
C ASP A 841 21.37 22.25 10.98
N GLU A 842 22.68 22.40 10.82
CA GLU A 842 23.48 21.83 9.75
C GLU A 842 24.95 21.73 10.19
N TRP A 843 25.66 20.67 9.81
CA TRP A 843 27.10 20.51 10.10
C TRP A 843 27.80 19.59 9.10
N LYS A 844 29.14 19.65 9.07
CA LYS A 844 29.99 18.83 8.19
C LYS A 844 31.12 18.14 8.96
N ILE A 845 31.46 16.92 8.58
CA ILE A 845 32.64 16.18 9.06
C ILE A 845 33.93 16.98 8.80
N GLU A 846 33.99 17.71 7.69
CA GLU A 846 35.15 18.53 7.32
C GLU A 846 35.42 19.67 8.30
N ASP A 847 34.43 20.07 9.10
CA ASP A 847 34.57 21.14 10.10
C ASP A 847 35.34 20.68 11.37
N TYR A 848 35.63 19.37 11.49
CA TYR A 848 36.29 18.78 12.65
C TYR A 848 37.76 18.41 12.37
N GLU A 849 38.58 18.52 13.41
CA GLU A 849 40.02 18.22 13.34
C GLU A 849 40.29 16.74 13.08
N ASN A 850 41.44 16.48 12.43
CA ASN A 850 41.95 15.13 12.17
C ASN A 850 42.42 14.43 13.45
#